data_AF-A0A3N5ZSM4-F1
#
_entry.id   AF-A0A3N5ZSM4-F1
#
_cell.length_a   1.000
_cell.length_b   1.000
_cell.length_c   1.000
_cell.angle_alpha   90.00
_cell.angle_beta   90.00
_cell.angle_gamma   90.00
#
_symmetry.space_group_name_H-M   'P 1'
#
loop_
_entity.id
_entity.type
_entity.pdbx_description
1 polymer ?
#
loop_
_entity_poly.entity_id
_entity_poly.type
_entity_poly.pdbx_seq_one_letter_code
_entity_poly.pdbx_strand_id
1 'polypeptide(L)'
;LDGVGCSVRAGSIALTTDGTPDEICNIGNWGEVKAQAAAMLGIQLTDQDVFDVPLILTDPYGHFKPGPLRGMPQLVLAPLTQGGQNRLLEGDVAAPVAVPADALKTGHAFLNDIAHSAVPTAGGPDDDGVAGGSLDTPVPDGSYDNELLDAHFITGDGRGNENIALTMVHNLFHAEHNRLVHYIDRVVQNQLTDAEELAWETVDPASGWGYGERLFQAARFVTEMEYQHLVFEEFARTVQPLINLFLGGITSIDGAITAEFAHTVYRLGHSMLPERVARVNADGTDNGMRLFDAFLNPLAYNDGGTAGTLSAPQAAGAIIRGVSRDIGNELDEFVTASVRNTLVGLPLDLAAINIARGRSEGIPPLNEARRQFFLATNDAAVQPYANWFEFGLGLRHAESLVNFMAAYGTDPTITGAATLADKRTAAQAIITAGGPLLFAPASTSGLNNVDFWVGGLAEKQAVFGGLLGSTFNFVFERQLENLQDGDRFYYLQRTDGINLRFSLEGNSLAELARRNTDVGATMDNIFNTADFIFDAADPELNSTGPVDLGDGIQILTLTDGTLVTKMFFDPNHTGKNIVYGGSSGPDRFRADVGDDSIYGWQGNDWFDGGEGNDTLNGGDGDDILLGGNGDDVVKAGPGNDAVNMGPGFGADLAIGGEGKDFLVGGDDGVEYFGGPGDDMVIDGAMRSEQIAGGSGDDWLDDGDGHDGGMFGDEGNVFDLLGGLDVAGGDDVMGGGPGQDNHFGEGGDDIALMSEGANKYFGDFGFDWITQRSWPAPADIELELLAIAGPPLPFNDLRNFYRMVDGASGWDLNDHIRGDHRVDDSA
;
A
#
# COMPACT_ATOMS: atom_id res chain seq x y z
N LEU A 1 5.17 -21.17 -5.77
CA LEU A 1 5.08 -21.74 -7.14
C LEU A 1 6.15 -20.98 -7.90
N ASP A 2 7.39 -21.41 -7.77
CA ASP A 2 8.51 -20.57 -8.22
C ASP A 2 9.04 -21.10 -9.56
N GLY A 3 9.49 -20.19 -10.42
CA GLY A 3 10.02 -20.58 -11.72
C GLY A 3 11.28 -21.43 -11.62
N VAL A 4 11.61 -22.20 -12.67
CA VAL A 4 12.77 -23.10 -12.66
C VAL A 4 14.06 -22.30 -12.44
N GLY A 5 14.51 -22.22 -11.19
CA GLY A 5 15.62 -21.40 -10.73
C GLY A 5 15.46 -21.04 -9.26
N CYS A 6 14.28 -20.57 -8.88
CA CYS A 6 13.92 -20.34 -7.48
C CYS A 6 13.37 -21.61 -6.88
N SER A 7 13.97 -22.07 -5.80
CA SER A 7 13.28 -23.02 -4.93
C SER A 7 13.36 -22.49 -3.52
N VAL A 8 12.21 -22.33 -2.87
CA VAL A 8 12.16 -22.09 -1.42
C VAL A 8 12.81 -23.23 -0.63
N ARG A 9 13.05 -24.41 -1.25
CA ARG A 9 13.89 -25.50 -0.73
C ARG A 9 14.19 -26.56 -1.81
N ALA A 10 15.31 -26.45 -2.52
CA ALA A 10 15.96 -27.58 -3.18
C ALA A 10 17.04 -28.05 -2.21
N GLY A 11 16.86 -29.26 -1.68
CA GLY A 11 17.61 -29.74 -0.54
C GLY A 11 19.13 -29.56 -0.64
N SER A 12 19.74 -29.35 0.53
CA SER A 12 21.17 -29.50 0.86
C SER A 12 22.15 -28.37 0.53
N ILE A 13 21.70 -27.16 0.19
CA ILE A 13 22.60 -26.00 0.15
C ILE A 13 22.35 -25.14 1.40
N ALA A 14 23.36 -25.04 2.25
CA ALA A 14 23.36 -24.11 3.37
C ALA A 14 23.26 -22.68 2.82
N LEU A 15 22.28 -21.91 3.29
CA LEU A 15 22.25 -20.46 3.12
C LEU A 15 23.50 -19.92 3.81
N THR A 16 24.41 -19.33 3.05
CA THR A 16 25.67 -18.81 3.58
C THR A 16 25.47 -17.41 4.15
N THR A 17 26.23 -17.10 5.19
CA THR A 17 26.22 -15.84 5.96
C THR A 17 26.73 -14.62 5.18
N ASP A 18 26.98 -14.75 3.88
CA ASP A 18 27.54 -13.72 3.00
C ASP A 18 26.57 -13.21 1.92
N GLY A 19 25.26 -13.47 2.09
CA GLY A 19 24.23 -12.93 1.20
C GLY A 19 24.27 -13.60 -0.17
N THR A 20 23.62 -14.76 -0.29
CA THR A 20 22.98 -15.06 -1.57
C THR A 20 21.92 -13.98 -1.78
N PRO A 21 21.97 -13.18 -2.87
CA PRO A 21 20.88 -12.25 -3.17
C PRO A 21 19.59 -13.07 -3.18
N ASP A 22 18.53 -12.58 -2.54
CA ASP A 22 17.21 -13.16 -2.71
C ASP A 22 17.00 -13.30 -4.23
N GLU A 23 16.91 -14.54 -4.72
CA GLU A 23 16.71 -14.74 -6.15
C GLU A 23 15.31 -14.24 -6.46
N ILE A 24 15.19 -12.97 -6.88
CA ILE A 24 13.92 -12.40 -7.33
C ILE A 24 13.64 -13.02 -8.70
N CYS A 25 12.82 -14.06 -8.70
CA CYS A 25 12.40 -14.77 -9.89
C CYS A 25 11.04 -14.26 -10.40
N ASN A 26 10.75 -14.57 -11.66
CA ASN A 26 9.39 -14.43 -12.18
C ASN A 26 8.44 -15.30 -11.35
N ILE A 27 7.18 -14.86 -11.24
CA ILE A 27 6.08 -15.71 -10.80
C ILE A 27 6.04 -16.98 -11.65
N GLY A 28 5.68 -18.11 -11.04
CA GLY A 28 5.53 -19.37 -11.77
C GLY A 28 4.55 -19.26 -12.94
N ASN A 29 4.87 -19.92 -14.06
CA ASN A 29 4.03 -19.95 -15.25
C ASN A 29 3.24 -21.27 -15.39
N TRP A 30 2.35 -21.36 -16.38
CA TRP A 30 1.51 -22.54 -16.57
C TRP A 30 2.32 -23.81 -16.84
N GLY A 31 3.40 -23.72 -17.63
CA GLY A 31 4.31 -24.84 -17.88
C GLY A 31 4.91 -25.40 -16.59
N GLU A 32 5.32 -24.51 -15.69
CA GLU A 32 5.86 -24.84 -14.37
C GLU A 32 4.81 -25.40 -13.43
N VAL A 33 3.58 -24.88 -13.42
CA VAL A 33 2.48 -25.45 -12.63
C VAL A 33 2.20 -26.89 -13.05
N LYS A 34 2.15 -27.17 -14.36
CA LYS A 34 2.01 -28.55 -14.87
C LYS A 34 3.18 -29.43 -14.41
N ALA A 35 4.41 -28.94 -14.51
CA ALA A 35 5.61 -29.67 -14.10
C ALA A 35 5.63 -29.95 -12.58
N GLN A 36 5.31 -28.96 -11.76
CA GLN A 36 5.26 -29.08 -10.30
C GLN A 36 4.10 -29.98 -9.85
N ALA A 37 2.93 -29.90 -10.48
CA ALA A 37 1.83 -30.82 -10.19
C ALA A 37 2.24 -32.28 -10.43
N ALA A 38 2.99 -32.56 -11.50
CA ALA A 38 3.48 -33.90 -11.79
C ALA A 38 4.57 -34.34 -10.79
N ALA A 39 5.53 -33.47 -10.49
CA ALA A 39 6.68 -33.79 -9.66
C ALA A 39 6.36 -33.85 -8.15
N MET A 40 5.50 -32.94 -7.67
CA MET A 40 5.23 -32.73 -6.24
C MET A 40 3.90 -33.36 -5.80
N LEU A 41 2.88 -33.34 -6.66
CA LEU A 41 1.55 -33.89 -6.33
C LEU A 41 1.29 -35.25 -6.98
N GLY A 42 2.12 -35.65 -7.95
CA GLY A 42 1.92 -36.88 -8.72
C GLY A 42 0.68 -36.84 -9.61
N ILE A 43 0.24 -35.64 -10.02
CA ILE A 43 -0.93 -35.40 -10.87
C ILE A 43 -0.45 -34.82 -12.19
N GLN A 44 -0.80 -35.47 -13.30
CA GLN A 44 -0.47 -34.99 -14.64
C GLN A 44 -1.62 -34.12 -15.18
N LEU A 45 -1.40 -32.81 -15.12
CA LEU A 45 -2.28 -31.80 -15.72
C LEU A 45 -2.08 -31.74 -17.25
N THR A 46 -3.13 -31.32 -17.93
CA THR A 46 -3.19 -31.05 -19.37
C THR A 46 -3.58 -29.59 -19.60
N ASP A 47 -3.36 -29.05 -20.80
CA ASP A 47 -3.70 -27.65 -21.11
C ASP A 47 -5.19 -27.33 -20.98
N GLN A 48 -6.07 -28.33 -21.16
CA GLN A 48 -7.50 -28.16 -20.93
C GLN A 48 -7.86 -27.94 -19.46
N ASP A 49 -6.99 -28.34 -18.53
CA ASP A 49 -7.20 -28.14 -17.10
C ASP A 49 -7.01 -26.68 -16.68
N VAL A 50 -6.48 -25.80 -17.56
CA VAL A 50 -6.31 -24.37 -17.27
C VAL A 50 -7.64 -23.66 -17.00
N PHE A 51 -8.72 -24.10 -17.64
CA PHE A 51 -10.06 -23.52 -17.49
C PHE A 51 -10.83 -24.05 -16.29
N ASP A 52 -10.50 -25.26 -15.83
CA ASP A 52 -11.21 -25.90 -14.73
C ASP A 52 -10.38 -27.01 -14.10
N VAL A 53 -9.79 -26.69 -12.95
CA VAL A 53 -8.79 -27.54 -12.29
C VAL A 53 -9.45 -28.70 -11.56
N PRO A 54 -8.77 -29.87 -11.46
CA PRO A 54 -9.34 -31.01 -10.75
C PRO A 54 -9.45 -30.73 -9.25
N LEU A 55 -10.58 -31.12 -8.65
CA LEU A 55 -10.83 -30.99 -7.21
C LEU A 55 -9.99 -32.00 -6.43
N ILE A 56 -9.16 -31.49 -5.53
CA ILE A 56 -8.40 -32.28 -4.54
C ILE A 56 -9.19 -32.34 -3.23
N LEU A 57 -9.17 -33.49 -2.57
CA LEU A 57 -9.78 -33.66 -1.25
C LEU A 57 -8.98 -32.90 -0.19
N THR A 58 -9.62 -31.89 0.41
CA THR A 58 -9.07 -31.11 1.52
C THR A 58 -9.89 -31.27 2.81
N ASP A 59 -9.34 -30.80 3.93
CA ASP A 59 -10.06 -30.55 5.16
C ASP A 59 -10.70 -29.13 5.16
N PRO A 60 -11.45 -28.74 6.21
CA PRO A 60 -12.08 -27.42 6.28
C PRO A 60 -11.10 -26.24 6.30
N TYR A 61 -9.81 -26.49 6.55
CA TYR A 61 -8.74 -25.47 6.62
C TYR A 61 -7.90 -25.44 5.33
N GLY A 62 -8.25 -26.27 4.34
CA GLY A 62 -7.59 -26.30 3.03
C GLY A 62 -6.42 -27.29 2.93
N HIS A 63 -6.09 -28.03 3.99
CA HIS A 63 -5.03 -29.04 3.90
C HIS A 63 -5.53 -30.23 3.09
N PHE A 64 -4.75 -30.69 2.11
CA PHE A 64 -5.12 -31.91 1.39
C PHE A 64 -5.11 -33.10 2.35
N LYS A 65 -6.08 -34.00 2.20
CA LYS A 65 -6.11 -35.24 2.97
C LYS A 65 -5.18 -36.27 2.30
N PRO A 66 -4.09 -36.69 2.96
CA PRO A 66 -3.16 -37.64 2.37
C PRO A 66 -3.84 -38.98 2.09
N GLY A 67 -3.57 -39.54 0.91
CA GLY A 67 -4.08 -40.85 0.55
C GLY A 67 -3.41 -41.98 1.33
N PRO A 68 -4.10 -43.11 1.52
CA PRO A 68 -3.63 -44.20 2.36
C PRO A 68 -2.52 -45.04 1.72
N LEU A 69 -2.26 -44.93 0.40
CA LEU A 69 -1.27 -45.77 -0.29
C LEU A 69 0.12 -45.12 -0.30
N ARG A 70 0.19 -43.81 -0.53
CA ARG A 70 1.42 -43.06 -0.77
C ARG A 70 1.52 -41.76 0.03
N GLY A 71 0.47 -41.37 0.76
CA GLY A 71 0.41 -40.09 1.47
C GLY A 71 0.26 -38.90 0.54
N MET A 72 -0.20 -39.11 -0.70
CA MET A 72 -0.27 -38.07 -1.73
C MET A 72 -1.67 -37.42 -1.79
N PRO A 73 -1.80 -36.23 -2.39
CA PRO A 73 -3.11 -35.63 -2.66
C PRO A 73 -4.04 -36.57 -3.42
N GLN A 74 -5.33 -36.48 -3.10
CA GLN A 74 -6.35 -37.34 -3.70
C GLN A 74 -7.34 -36.52 -4.54
N LEU A 75 -7.46 -36.86 -5.82
CA LEU A 75 -8.49 -36.33 -6.72
C LEU A 75 -9.85 -36.88 -6.34
N VAL A 76 -10.88 -36.04 -6.38
CA VAL A 76 -12.27 -36.43 -6.13
C VAL A 76 -12.94 -36.82 -7.45
N LEU A 77 -13.53 -38.03 -7.51
CA LEU A 77 -14.15 -38.55 -8.73
C LEU A 77 -15.68 -38.60 -8.64
N ALA A 78 -16.34 -38.45 -9.79
CA ALA A 78 -17.77 -38.64 -9.98
C ALA A 78 -18.09 -40.09 -10.40
N PRO A 79 -19.19 -40.70 -9.92
CA PRO A 79 -20.02 -40.25 -8.81
C PRO A 79 -19.23 -40.24 -7.49
N LEU A 80 -19.55 -39.30 -6.60
CA LEU A 80 -18.84 -39.07 -5.32
C LEU A 80 -18.67 -40.35 -4.49
N THR A 81 -19.62 -41.28 -4.59
CA THR A 81 -19.54 -42.57 -3.90
C THR A 81 -19.73 -43.74 -4.85
N GLN A 82 -18.97 -44.81 -4.60
CA GLN A 82 -19.15 -46.11 -5.24
C GLN A 82 -19.12 -47.18 -4.14
N GLY A 83 -20.23 -47.92 -3.98
CA GLY A 83 -20.34 -48.93 -2.93
C GLY A 83 -20.35 -48.39 -1.49
N GLY A 84 -20.74 -47.12 -1.30
CA GLY A 84 -20.80 -46.47 0.02
C GLY A 84 -19.46 -45.89 0.52
N GLN A 85 -18.44 -45.85 -0.34
CA GLN A 85 -17.15 -45.23 -0.08
C GLN A 85 -16.91 -44.07 -1.04
N ASN A 86 -16.17 -43.05 -0.60
CA ASN A 86 -15.77 -41.93 -1.45
C ASN A 86 -14.88 -42.44 -2.58
N ARG A 87 -15.15 -42.00 -3.82
CA ARG A 87 -14.36 -42.37 -4.98
C ARG A 87 -13.21 -41.38 -5.14
N LEU A 88 -12.01 -41.82 -4.77
CA LEU A 88 -10.80 -40.99 -4.70
C LEU A 88 -9.69 -41.63 -5.53
N LEU A 89 -8.86 -40.79 -6.17
CA LEU A 89 -7.68 -41.21 -6.92
C LEU A 89 -6.45 -40.49 -6.39
N GLU A 90 -5.57 -41.24 -5.75
CA GLU A 90 -4.33 -40.72 -5.17
C GLU A 90 -3.25 -40.50 -6.24
N GLY A 91 -2.54 -39.37 -6.15
CA GLY A 91 -1.41 -39.04 -7.02
C GLY A 91 -0.22 -39.98 -6.86
N ASP A 92 0.66 -40.02 -7.86
CA ASP A 92 1.86 -40.86 -7.87
C ASP A 92 3.04 -40.13 -8.51
N VAL A 93 4.01 -39.69 -7.71
CA VAL A 93 5.19 -38.96 -8.21
C VAL A 93 6.12 -39.83 -9.06
N ALA A 94 6.08 -41.16 -8.91
CA ALA A 94 6.88 -42.08 -9.73
C ALA A 94 6.23 -42.34 -11.09
N ALA A 95 4.92 -42.20 -11.18
CA ALA A 95 4.13 -42.33 -12.41
C ALA A 95 2.92 -41.40 -12.37
N PRO A 96 3.10 -40.09 -12.67
CA PRO A 96 2.07 -39.08 -12.52
C PRO A 96 0.74 -39.48 -13.15
N VAL A 97 -0.34 -39.31 -12.39
CA VAL A 97 -1.66 -39.79 -12.75
C VAL A 97 -2.38 -38.75 -13.59
N ALA A 98 -2.74 -39.10 -14.83
CA ALA A 98 -3.55 -38.25 -15.69
C ALA A 98 -4.92 -37.96 -15.06
N VAL A 99 -5.37 -36.71 -15.16
CA VAL A 99 -6.70 -36.31 -14.70
C VAL A 99 -7.77 -37.07 -15.50
N PRO A 100 -8.56 -37.95 -14.85
CA PRO A 100 -9.57 -38.73 -15.56
C PRO A 100 -10.78 -37.87 -15.92
N ALA A 101 -11.50 -38.22 -16.98
CA ALA A 101 -12.67 -37.48 -17.46
C ALA A 101 -13.83 -37.42 -16.45
N ASP A 102 -13.84 -38.30 -15.44
CA ASP A 102 -14.81 -38.31 -14.35
C ASP A 102 -14.27 -37.66 -13.06
N ALA A 103 -13.11 -36.98 -13.10
CA ALA A 103 -12.69 -36.11 -12.02
C ALA A 103 -13.69 -34.96 -11.85
N LEU A 104 -14.10 -34.70 -10.61
CA LEU A 104 -14.79 -33.46 -10.29
C LEU A 104 -13.82 -32.31 -10.41
N LYS A 105 -14.35 -31.18 -10.85
CA LYS A 105 -13.60 -29.95 -11.06
C LYS A 105 -14.06 -28.89 -10.08
N THR A 106 -13.23 -27.88 -9.85
CA THR A 106 -13.52 -26.83 -8.86
C THR A 106 -14.51 -25.79 -9.37
N GLY A 107 -14.70 -25.68 -10.69
CA GLY A 107 -15.46 -24.60 -11.34
C GLY A 107 -14.69 -23.29 -11.44
N HIS A 108 -13.36 -23.32 -11.26
CA HIS A 108 -12.50 -22.14 -11.29
C HIS A 108 -11.36 -22.35 -12.29
N ALA A 109 -11.12 -21.34 -13.14
CA ALA A 109 -10.00 -21.30 -14.05
C ALA A 109 -8.74 -20.77 -13.35
N PHE A 110 -7.57 -21.31 -13.70
CA PHE A 110 -6.27 -20.70 -13.34
C PHE A 110 -6.02 -19.43 -14.16
N LEU A 111 -6.36 -19.46 -15.46
CA LEU A 111 -6.21 -18.33 -16.36
C LEU A 111 -7.55 -17.99 -17.01
N ASN A 112 -7.94 -16.73 -16.90
CA ASN A 112 -9.05 -16.14 -17.63
C ASN A 112 -8.54 -15.34 -18.83
N ASP A 113 -7.40 -14.65 -18.66
CA ASP A 113 -6.82 -13.76 -19.66
C ASP A 113 -5.64 -14.45 -20.35
N ILE A 114 -5.94 -15.12 -21.47
CA ILE A 114 -5.00 -15.90 -22.29
C ILE A 114 -4.91 -15.26 -23.68
N ALA A 115 -3.70 -15.14 -24.22
CA ALA A 115 -3.49 -14.75 -25.61
C ALA A 115 -4.33 -15.59 -26.58
N HIS A 116 -5.01 -14.97 -27.55
CA HIS A 116 -5.98 -15.66 -28.42
C HIS A 116 -5.41 -16.89 -29.15
N SER A 117 -4.14 -16.81 -29.57
CA SER A 117 -3.41 -17.92 -30.20
C SER A 117 -3.11 -19.08 -29.25
N ALA A 118 -3.06 -18.84 -27.94
CA ALA A 118 -2.69 -19.81 -26.91
C ALA A 118 -3.89 -20.49 -26.24
N VAL A 119 -5.12 -20.08 -26.54
CA VAL A 119 -6.35 -20.63 -25.94
C VAL A 119 -6.50 -22.12 -26.33
N PRO A 120 -6.50 -23.08 -25.37
CA PRO A 120 -6.63 -24.50 -25.71
C PRO A 120 -7.87 -24.83 -26.53
N THR A 121 -7.67 -25.44 -27.70
CA THR A 121 -8.75 -25.85 -28.61
C THR A 121 -8.83 -27.37 -28.77
N ALA A 122 -9.91 -27.85 -29.37
CA ALA A 122 -10.13 -29.28 -29.62
C ALA A 122 -9.20 -29.91 -30.67
N GLY A 123 -8.52 -29.11 -31.51
CA GLY A 123 -7.60 -29.63 -32.52
C GLY A 123 -6.18 -29.91 -32.00
N GLY A 124 -5.87 -29.52 -30.77
CA GLY A 124 -4.59 -29.82 -30.12
C GLY A 124 -3.54 -28.73 -30.26
N PRO A 125 -2.38 -28.89 -29.60
CA PRO A 125 -1.24 -27.97 -29.73
C PRO A 125 -0.72 -27.92 -31.17
N ASP A 126 -0.07 -26.83 -31.56
CA ASP A 126 0.76 -26.81 -32.77
C ASP A 126 2.09 -27.54 -32.55
N ASP A 127 2.80 -27.81 -33.65
CA ASP A 127 3.98 -28.71 -33.68
C ASP A 127 5.28 -27.95 -34.00
N ASP A 128 5.38 -26.64 -33.69
CA ASP A 128 6.54 -25.82 -34.07
C ASP A 128 7.55 -25.58 -32.93
N GLY A 129 7.12 -25.71 -31.67
CA GLY A 129 7.97 -25.53 -30.50
C GLY A 129 8.41 -24.08 -30.27
N VAL A 130 7.67 -23.11 -30.81
CA VAL A 130 8.01 -21.68 -30.80
C VAL A 130 6.82 -20.87 -30.31
N ALA A 131 6.99 -20.15 -29.20
CA ALA A 131 5.99 -19.17 -28.77
C ALA A 131 5.89 -18.02 -29.79
N GLY A 132 4.74 -17.92 -30.46
CA GLY A 132 4.46 -17.01 -31.57
C GLY A 132 4.30 -15.54 -31.18
N GLY A 133 4.30 -15.17 -29.91
CA GLY A 133 4.03 -13.80 -29.45
C GLY A 133 2.54 -13.49 -29.28
N SER A 134 2.21 -12.25 -28.88
CA SER A 134 0.86 -11.88 -28.44
C SER A 134 -0.10 -11.45 -29.58
N LEU A 135 -1.40 -11.56 -29.28
CA LEU A 135 -2.59 -11.05 -29.96
C LEU A 135 -2.84 -11.38 -31.44
N ASP A 136 -1.86 -11.78 -32.27
CA ASP A 136 -2.12 -11.94 -33.73
C ASP A 136 -1.12 -12.81 -34.52
N THR A 137 -0.41 -13.74 -33.89
CA THR A 137 0.37 -14.73 -34.67
C THR A 137 -0.56 -15.81 -35.22
N PRO A 138 -0.63 -16.02 -36.56
CA PRO A 138 -1.53 -17.01 -37.12
C PRO A 138 -1.08 -18.43 -36.74
N VAL A 139 -1.84 -19.07 -35.87
CA VAL A 139 -1.74 -20.50 -35.58
C VAL A 139 -2.55 -21.26 -36.63
N PRO A 140 -2.14 -22.47 -37.07
CA PRO A 140 -2.94 -23.26 -38.01
C PRO A 140 -4.41 -23.44 -37.55
N ASP A 141 -5.34 -23.43 -38.50
CA ASP A 141 -6.78 -23.51 -38.20
C ASP A 141 -7.12 -24.70 -37.30
N GLY A 142 -7.53 -24.41 -36.07
CA GLY A 142 -7.97 -25.40 -35.08
C GLY A 142 -6.87 -25.91 -34.14
N SER A 143 -5.62 -25.45 -34.25
CA SER A 143 -4.60 -25.65 -33.20
C SER A 143 -4.43 -24.40 -32.33
N TYR A 144 -3.62 -24.49 -31.28
CA TYR A 144 -3.23 -23.38 -30.41
C TYR A 144 -1.74 -23.49 -30.06
N ASP A 145 -1.13 -22.36 -29.74
CA ASP A 145 0.28 -22.25 -29.35
C ASP A 145 0.46 -22.62 -27.89
N ASN A 146 0.92 -23.85 -27.64
CA ASN A 146 1.10 -24.35 -26.28
C ASN A 146 2.36 -23.81 -25.61
N GLU A 147 3.38 -23.41 -26.36
CA GLU A 147 4.56 -22.75 -25.79
C GLU A 147 4.22 -21.37 -25.23
N LEU A 148 3.38 -20.61 -25.93
CA LEU A 148 2.87 -19.32 -25.45
C LEU A 148 1.90 -19.51 -24.28
N LEU A 149 1.04 -20.54 -24.31
CA LEU A 149 0.21 -20.87 -23.15
C LEU A 149 1.07 -21.13 -21.90
N ASP A 150 2.12 -21.95 -22.06
CA ASP A 150 3.03 -22.29 -20.98
C ASP A 150 3.77 -21.08 -20.41
N ALA A 151 3.95 -20.02 -21.20
CA ALA A 151 4.57 -18.78 -20.77
C ALA A 151 3.65 -17.86 -19.92
N HIS A 152 2.33 -18.11 -19.84
CA HIS A 152 1.44 -17.27 -19.03
C HIS A 152 1.70 -17.44 -17.53
N PHE A 153 1.82 -16.33 -16.82
CA PHE A 153 2.08 -16.29 -15.38
C PHE A 153 0.85 -16.75 -14.59
N ILE A 154 1.05 -17.51 -13.51
CA ILE A 154 -0.04 -18.00 -12.66
C ILE A 154 -0.04 -17.24 -11.34
N THR A 155 -1.05 -16.40 -11.16
CA THR A 155 -1.23 -15.61 -9.94
C THR A 155 -2.49 -16.07 -9.18
N GLY A 156 -2.75 -15.47 -8.02
CA GLY A 156 -4.00 -15.70 -7.28
C GLY A 156 -5.25 -15.15 -7.97
N ASP A 157 -5.10 -14.32 -9.01
CA ASP A 157 -6.19 -13.79 -9.83
C ASP A 157 -6.02 -14.23 -11.30
N GLY A 158 -7.05 -14.86 -11.88
CA GLY A 158 -6.97 -15.38 -13.24
C GLY A 158 -6.75 -14.33 -14.34
N ARG A 159 -6.76 -13.03 -14.01
CA ARG A 159 -6.53 -11.91 -14.94
C ARG A 159 -5.12 -11.34 -14.85
N GLY A 160 -4.21 -11.94 -14.08
CA GLY A 160 -2.85 -11.42 -13.87
C GLY A 160 -2.01 -11.18 -15.13
N ASN A 161 -2.41 -11.70 -16.29
CA ASN A 161 -1.76 -11.51 -17.59
C ASN A 161 -2.50 -10.51 -18.50
N GLU A 162 -3.53 -9.82 -18.02
CA GLU A 162 -4.32 -8.87 -18.82
C GLU A 162 -3.41 -7.86 -19.51
N ASN A 163 -2.48 -7.25 -18.76
CA ASN A 163 -1.39 -6.43 -19.29
C ASN A 163 -0.09 -6.60 -18.47
N ILE A 164 1.06 -6.29 -19.08
CA ILE A 164 2.38 -6.48 -18.44
C ILE A 164 2.61 -5.64 -17.17
N ALA A 165 1.94 -4.50 -17.00
CA ALA A 165 2.06 -3.68 -15.78
C ALA A 165 1.27 -4.29 -14.62
N LEU A 166 0.12 -4.94 -14.89
CA LEU A 166 -0.57 -5.74 -13.88
C LEU A 166 0.27 -6.95 -13.47
N THR A 167 0.89 -7.63 -14.43
CA THR A 167 1.84 -8.72 -14.15
C THR A 167 3.01 -8.25 -13.29
N MET A 168 3.53 -7.04 -13.53
CA MET A 168 4.58 -6.42 -12.72
C MET A 168 4.17 -6.31 -11.25
N VAL A 169 2.98 -5.78 -10.95
CA VAL A 169 2.50 -5.61 -9.56
C VAL A 169 2.38 -6.97 -8.86
N HIS A 170 1.85 -7.98 -9.56
CA HIS A 170 1.82 -9.34 -9.01
C HIS A 170 3.22 -9.89 -8.73
N ASN A 171 4.19 -9.63 -9.62
CA ASN A 171 5.55 -10.10 -9.45
C ASN A 171 6.21 -9.42 -8.26
N LEU A 172 5.91 -8.15 -8.05
CA LEU A 172 6.43 -7.33 -6.98
C LEU A 172 6.01 -7.87 -5.60
N PHE A 173 4.71 -8.10 -5.37
CA PHE A 173 4.23 -8.67 -4.10
C PHE A 173 4.62 -10.15 -3.91
N HIS A 174 4.76 -10.91 -5.00
CA HIS A 174 5.27 -12.28 -4.92
C HIS A 174 6.74 -12.31 -4.49
N ALA A 175 7.56 -11.40 -5.02
CA ALA A 175 8.95 -11.23 -4.61
C ALA A 175 9.05 -10.84 -3.13
N GLU A 176 8.22 -9.88 -2.69
CA GLU A 176 8.21 -9.43 -1.30
C GLU A 176 7.85 -10.56 -0.32
N HIS A 177 6.82 -11.34 -0.62
CA HIS A 177 6.47 -12.51 0.19
C HIS A 177 7.66 -13.49 0.30
N ASN A 178 8.34 -13.80 -0.80
CA ASN A 178 9.45 -14.74 -0.78
C ASN A 178 10.67 -14.18 -0.03
N ARG A 179 10.95 -12.88 -0.19
CA ARG A 179 11.97 -12.16 0.59
C ARG A 179 11.71 -12.28 2.08
N LEU A 180 10.46 -12.06 2.51
CA LEU A 180 10.03 -12.19 3.91
C LEU A 180 10.17 -13.62 4.42
N VAL A 181 9.83 -14.64 3.62
CA VAL A 181 10.07 -16.05 4.00
C VAL A 181 11.55 -16.29 4.31
N HIS A 182 12.46 -15.81 3.44
CA HIS A 182 13.91 -15.95 3.64
C HIS A 182 14.43 -15.13 4.80
N TYR A 183 13.91 -13.92 5.01
CA TYR A 183 14.24 -13.07 6.13
C TYR A 183 13.85 -13.73 7.46
N ILE A 184 12.61 -14.20 7.59
CA ILE A 184 12.11 -14.84 8.81
C ILE A 184 12.86 -16.14 9.09
N ASP A 185 13.15 -16.97 8.07
CA ASP A 185 13.98 -18.18 8.21
C ASP A 185 15.36 -17.82 8.79
N ARG A 186 15.98 -16.74 8.29
CA ARG A 186 17.28 -16.24 8.79
C ARG A 186 17.21 -15.74 10.22
N VAL A 187 16.16 -15.00 10.60
CA VAL A 187 15.94 -14.54 11.97
C VAL A 187 15.82 -15.74 12.90
N VAL A 188 14.96 -16.71 12.55
CA VAL A 188 14.76 -17.93 13.35
C VAL A 188 16.06 -18.72 13.53
N GLN A 189 16.89 -18.80 12.50
CA GLN A 189 18.13 -19.58 12.52
C GLN A 189 19.31 -18.89 13.21
N ASN A 190 19.32 -17.55 13.32
CA ASN A 190 20.50 -16.81 13.78
C ASN A 190 20.27 -15.97 15.05
N GLN A 191 19.03 -15.58 15.34
CA GLN A 191 18.72 -14.66 16.45
C GLN A 191 17.97 -15.34 17.60
N LEU A 192 17.31 -16.48 17.34
CA LEU A 192 16.58 -17.21 18.38
C LEU A 192 17.47 -18.21 19.14
N THR A 193 17.06 -18.56 20.36
CA THR A 193 17.67 -19.63 21.14
C THR A 193 17.30 -21.02 20.60
N ASP A 194 18.13 -22.04 20.87
CA ASP A 194 17.86 -23.44 20.48
C ASP A 194 16.44 -23.93 20.87
N ALA A 195 15.90 -23.42 21.99
CA ALA A 195 14.58 -23.81 22.47
C ALA A 195 13.44 -23.18 21.65
N GLU A 196 13.62 -21.93 21.22
CA GLU A 196 12.67 -21.18 20.40
C GLU A 196 12.68 -21.68 18.95
N GLU A 197 13.86 -21.96 18.40
CA GLU A 197 14.00 -22.60 17.09
C GLU A 197 13.25 -23.95 17.07
N LEU A 198 13.46 -24.79 18.09
CA LEU A 198 12.74 -26.06 18.21
C LEU A 198 11.22 -25.87 18.33
N ALA A 199 10.75 -24.79 18.96
CA ALA A 199 9.34 -24.46 19.06
C ALA A 199 8.74 -24.07 17.70
N TRP A 200 9.51 -23.42 16.83
CA TRP A 200 9.16 -23.16 15.43
C TRP A 200 9.13 -24.42 14.58
N GLU A 201 10.12 -25.31 14.76
CA GLU A 201 10.21 -26.57 14.00
C GLU A 201 9.12 -27.60 14.38
N THR A 202 8.65 -27.54 15.63
CA THR A 202 7.65 -28.48 16.14
C THR A 202 6.29 -28.24 15.48
N VAL A 203 5.69 -29.30 14.93
CA VAL A 203 4.34 -29.24 14.37
C VAL A 203 3.34 -28.86 15.46
N ASP A 204 2.62 -27.76 15.25
CA ASP A 204 1.58 -27.35 16.19
C ASP A 204 0.42 -28.37 16.18
N PRO A 205 0.02 -28.95 17.32
CA PRO A 205 -1.01 -29.98 17.34
C PRO A 205 -2.42 -29.48 16.99
N ALA A 206 -2.72 -28.19 17.16
CA ALA A 206 -4.04 -27.62 16.95
C ALA A 206 -4.27 -27.22 15.48
N SER A 207 -3.29 -26.57 14.86
CA SER A 207 -3.34 -26.18 13.44
C SER A 207 -2.77 -27.24 12.50
N GLY A 208 -1.87 -28.10 12.99
CA GLY A 208 -1.11 -29.04 12.16
C GLY A 208 0.01 -28.38 11.36
N TRP A 209 0.34 -27.11 11.62
CA TRP A 209 1.37 -26.36 10.90
C TRP A 209 2.76 -26.83 11.28
N GLY A 210 3.52 -27.28 10.29
CA GLY A 210 4.96 -27.49 10.41
C GLY A 210 5.74 -26.21 10.07
N TYR A 211 7.07 -26.30 10.15
CA TYR A 211 7.97 -25.15 9.97
C TYR A 211 7.70 -24.35 8.69
N GLY A 212 7.60 -25.01 7.53
CA GLY A 212 7.39 -24.32 6.24
C GLY A 212 6.04 -23.59 6.15
N GLU A 213 4.98 -24.13 6.76
CA GLU A 213 3.67 -23.47 6.80
C GLU A 213 3.71 -22.26 7.72
N ARG A 214 4.43 -22.33 8.85
CA ARG A 214 4.62 -21.19 9.74
C ARG A 214 5.37 -20.05 9.04
N LEU A 215 6.45 -20.37 8.32
CA LEU A 215 7.18 -19.36 7.52
C LEU A 215 6.27 -18.71 6.47
N PHE A 216 5.48 -19.51 5.74
CA PHE A 216 4.52 -19.01 4.76
C PHE A 216 3.47 -18.08 5.39
N GLN A 217 2.83 -18.51 6.48
CA GLN A 217 1.80 -17.68 7.12
C GLN A 217 2.37 -16.43 7.79
N ALA A 218 3.60 -16.48 8.31
CA ALA A 218 4.28 -15.33 8.88
C ALA A 218 4.66 -14.30 7.81
N ALA A 219 5.22 -14.74 6.68
CA ALA A 219 5.50 -13.86 5.55
C ALA A 219 4.21 -13.27 4.95
N ARG A 220 3.19 -14.11 4.75
CA ARG A 220 1.86 -13.69 4.31
C ARG A 220 1.23 -12.66 5.25
N PHE A 221 1.39 -12.83 6.57
CA PHE A 221 0.89 -11.86 7.55
C PHE A 221 1.45 -10.47 7.23
N VAL A 222 2.77 -10.34 7.09
CA VAL A 222 3.41 -9.04 6.80
C VAL A 222 2.98 -8.50 5.44
N THR A 223 3.05 -9.31 4.38
CA THR A 223 2.69 -8.86 3.01
C THR A 223 1.22 -8.44 2.90
N GLU A 224 0.30 -9.07 3.63
CA GLU A 224 -1.11 -8.64 3.69
C GLU A 224 -1.26 -7.26 4.33
N MET A 225 -0.52 -7.00 5.41
CA MET A 225 -0.55 -5.73 6.15
C MET A 225 0.04 -4.61 5.30
N GLU A 226 1.19 -4.85 4.66
CA GLU A 226 1.79 -3.92 3.69
C GLU A 226 0.80 -3.60 2.58
N TYR A 227 0.14 -4.60 1.99
CA TYR A 227 -0.85 -4.36 0.95
C TYR A 227 -2.00 -3.45 1.44
N GLN A 228 -2.53 -3.70 2.64
CA GLN A 228 -3.59 -2.87 3.21
C GLN A 228 -3.11 -1.44 3.49
N HIS A 229 -1.94 -1.29 4.10
CA HIS A 229 -1.29 0.00 4.36
C HIS A 229 -1.16 0.80 3.06
N LEU A 230 -0.47 0.25 2.04
CA LEU A 230 -0.22 0.91 0.76
C LEU A 230 -1.52 1.29 0.01
N VAL A 231 -2.55 0.44 0.08
CA VAL A 231 -3.84 0.73 -0.56
C VAL A 231 -4.55 1.89 0.11
N PHE A 232 -4.54 1.99 1.43
CA PHE A 232 -5.27 3.01 2.15
C PHE A 232 -4.47 4.31 2.27
N GLU A 233 -3.22 4.24 2.72
CA GLU A 233 -2.40 5.41 3.02
C GLU A 233 -1.87 6.09 1.75
N GLU A 234 -1.44 5.33 0.74
CA GLU A 234 -0.95 5.94 -0.50
C GLU A 234 -2.05 6.06 -1.57
N PHE A 235 -2.62 4.94 -2.03
CA PHE A 235 -3.51 4.97 -3.20
C PHE A 235 -4.87 5.64 -2.90
N ALA A 236 -5.60 5.16 -1.89
CA ALA A 236 -6.97 5.58 -1.65
C ALA A 236 -7.02 7.04 -1.20
N ARG A 237 -6.07 7.50 -0.38
CA ARG A 237 -5.97 8.90 0.05
C ARG A 237 -5.45 9.83 -1.05
N THR A 238 -4.63 9.36 -1.98
CA THR A 238 -4.33 10.13 -3.21
C THR A 238 -5.59 10.36 -4.05
N VAL A 239 -6.48 9.36 -4.14
CA VAL A 239 -7.74 9.49 -4.88
C VAL A 239 -8.78 10.31 -4.11
N GLN A 240 -8.92 10.06 -2.80
CA GLN A 240 -9.82 10.74 -1.87
C GLN A 240 -9.12 11.01 -0.53
N PRO A 241 -8.59 12.22 -0.31
CA PRO A 241 -7.90 12.59 0.94
C PRO A 241 -8.79 12.59 2.18
N LEU A 242 -10.12 12.67 2.03
CA LEU A 242 -11.07 12.76 3.14
C LEU A 242 -11.55 11.40 3.68
N ILE A 243 -10.97 10.29 3.25
CA ILE A 243 -11.24 8.99 3.89
C ILE A 243 -10.90 9.12 5.37
N ASN A 244 -11.86 8.81 6.25
CA ASN A 244 -11.66 8.96 7.68
C ASN A 244 -10.54 8.02 8.18
N LEU A 245 -9.82 8.49 9.19
CA LEU A 245 -8.84 7.67 9.90
C LEU A 245 -9.54 6.49 10.59
N PHE A 246 -8.86 5.35 10.65
CA PHE A 246 -9.33 4.18 11.36
C PHE A 246 -9.33 4.43 12.87
N LEU A 247 -10.46 4.17 13.53
CA LEU A 247 -10.60 4.31 15.00
C LEU A 247 -10.93 2.98 15.69
N GLY A 248 -10.79 1.86 14.98
CA GLY A 248 -11.05 0.51 15.47
C GLY A 248 -12.17 -0.22 14.74
N GLY A 249 -12.02 -1.54 14.59
CA GLY A 249 -12.92 -2.37 13.81
C GLY A 249 -14.33 -2.49 14.42
N ILE A 250 -15.34 -2.30 13.58
CA ILE A 250 -16.76 -2.33 13.94
C ILE A 250 -17.43 -3.54 13.28
N THR A 251 -17.61 -4.60 14.05
CA THR A 251 -18.22 -5.87 13.58
C THR A 251 -19.65 -5.77 13.04
N SER A 252 -20.35 -4.64 13.24
CA SER A 252 -21.68 -4.40 12.69
C SER A 252 -21.68 -3.77 11.29
N ILE A 253 -20.52 -3.36 10.78
CA ILE A 253 -20.37 -2.85 9.41
C ILE A 253 -20.28 -4.03 8.44
N ASP A 254 -20.95 -3.91 7.29
CA ASP A 254 -20.87 -4.88 6.20
C ASP A 254 -19.81 -4.40 5.20
N GLY A 255 -18.64 -5.03 5.23
CA GLY A 255 -17.54 -4.77 4.30
C GLY A 255 -17.74 -5.35 2.90
N ALA A 256 -18.90 -5.96 2.58
CA ALA A 256 -19.16 -6.49 1.26
C ALA A 256 -19.08 -5.39 0.18
N ILE A 257 -18.47 -5.72 -0.96
CA ILE A 257 -18.35 -4.81 -2.09
C ILE A 257 -19.73 -4.53 -2.70
N THR A 258 -20.11 -3.26 -2.75
CA THR A 258 -21.37 -2.80 -3.34
C THR A 258 -21.36 -2.92 -4.87
N ALA A 259 -22.54 -3.13 -5.45
CA ALA A 259 -22.70 -3.25 -6.89
C ALA A 259 -22.31 -1.94 -7.62
N GLU A 260 -22.65 -0.79 -7.02
CA GLU A 260 -22.28 0.53 -7.49
C GLU A 260 -20.75 0.68 -7.54
N PHE A 261 -20.03 0.23 -6.52
CA PHE A 261 -18.57 0.27 -6.51
C PHE A 261 -17.97 -0.61 -7.61
N ALA A 262 -18.33 -1.91 -7.66
CA ALA A 262 -17.71 -2.87 -8.59
C ALA A 262 -18.09 -2.67 -10.07
N HIS A 263 -19.34 -2.30 -10.35
CA HIS A 263 -19.85 -2.20 -11.72
C HIS A 263 -19.80 -0.79 -12.29
N THR A 264 -19.53 0.22 -11.45
CA THR A 264 -19.52 1.63 -11.86
C THR A 264 -18.27 2.34 -11.35
N VAL A 265 -18.17 2.60 -10.05
CA VAL A 265 -17.23 3.61 -9.54
C VAL A 265 -15.78 3.16 -9.66
N TYR A 266 -15.42 1.95 -9.22
CA TYR A 266 -14.04 1.46 -9.29
C TYR A 266 -13.56 1.15 -10.73
N ARG A 267 -14.42 1.34 -11.73
CA ARG A 267 -14.07 1.33 -13.16
C ARG A 267 -13.54 2.68 -13.66
N LEU A 268 -13.30 3.62 -12.75
CA LEU A 268 -12.76 4.94 -13.03
C LEU A 268 -11.38 4.85 -13.71
N GLY A 269 -10.56 3.86 -13.34
CA GLY A 269 -9.20 3.68 -13.88
C GLY A 269 -9.14 3.46 -15.39
N HIS A 270 -10.22 3.00 -16.04
CA HIS A 270 -10.26 2.83 -17.50
C HIS A 270 -10.10 4.15 -18.28
N SER A 271 -10.42 5.30 -17.66
CA SER A 271 -10.22 6.62 -18.25
C SER A 271 -8.74 7.08 -18.15
N MET A 272 -8.08 6.68 -17.06
CA MET A 272 -6.70 7.09 -16.75
C MET A 272 -5.63 6.40 -17.59
N LEU A 273 -5.97 5.29 -18.28
CA LEU A 273 -5.00 4.49 -19.03
C LEU A 273 -4.42 5.24 -20.24
N PRO A 274 -3.10 5.48 -20.30
CA PRO A 274 -2.44 6.08 -21.47
C PRO A 274 -2.40 5.12 -22.67
N GLU A 275 -2.16 5.65 -23.87
CA GLU A 275 -2.03 4.83 -25.09
C GLU A 275 -0.67 4.09 -25.18
N ARG A 276 0.29 4.46 -24.33
CA ARG A 276 1.63 3.88 -24.23
C ARG A 276 1.89 3.41 -22.81
N VAL A 277 2.42 2.20 -22.67
CA VAL A 277 3.01 1.70 -21.42
C VAL A 277 4.50 2.05 -21.45
N ALA A 278 4.88 3.00 -20.60
CA ALA A 278 6.24 3.48 -20.49
C ALA A 278 7.15 2.43 -19.84
N ARG A 279 8.34 2.25 -20.41
CA ARG A 279 9.37 1.35 -19.87
C ARG A 279 10.74 1.96 -20.14
N VAL A 280 11.56 2.03 -19.10
CA VAL A 280 12.91 2.61 -19.17
C VAL A 280 13.86 1.65 -18.46
N ASN A 281 14.77 1.04 -19.22
CA ASN A 281 15.79 0.15 -18.68
C ASN A 281 16.75 0.91 -17.75
N ALA A 282 17.48 0.18 -16.89
CA ALA A 282 18.45 0.79 -15.95
C ALA A 282 19.56 1.60 -16.64
N ASP A 283 19.88 1.32 -17.91
CA ASP A 283 20.83 2.10 -18.72
C ASP A 283 20.22 3.38 -19.32
N GLY A 284 18.96 3.69 -19.01
CA GLY A 284 18.21 4.82 -19.52
C GLY A 284 17.58 4.60 -20.90
N THR A 285 17.73 3.43 -21.52
CA THR A 285 17.10 3.15 -22.82
C THR A 285 15.59 2.95 -22.69
N ASP A 286 14.83 3.62 -23.55
CA ASP A 286 13.37 3.51 -23.65
C ASP A 286 12.98 2.29 -24.50
N ASN A 287 12.24 1.36 -23.89
CA ASN A 287 11.62 0.20 -24.53
C ASN A 287 10.10 0.15 -24.31
N GLY A 288 9.48 1.32 -24.10
CA GLY A 288 8.03 1.46 -23.97
C GLY A 288 7.29 1.02 -25.23
N MET A 289 6.06 0.56 -25.05
CA MET A 289 5.24 0.01 -26.13
C MET A 289 3.81 0.54 -26.07
N ARG A 290 3.06 0.37 -27.15
CA ARG A 290 1.65 0.75 -27.17
C ARG A 290 0.87 -0.15 -26.22
N LEU A 291 -0.12 0.40 -25.52
CA LEU A 291 -0.98 -0.36 -24.60
C LEU A 291 -1.60 -1.58 -25.29
N PHE A 292 -1.97 -1.45 -26.56
CA PHE A 292 -2.43 -2.56 -27.39
C PHE A 292 -1.46 -3.76 -27.40
N ASP A 293 -0.17 -3.52 -27.56
CA ASP A 293 0.85 -4.58 -27.67
C ASP A 293 1.22 -5.19 -26.31
N ALA A 294 0.84 -4.51 -25.22
CA ALA A 294 1.06 -4.92 -23.84
C ALA A 294 -0.03 -5.89 -23.32
N PHE A 295 -1.17 -6.00 -24.00
CA PHE A 295 -2.24 -6.90 -23.56
C PHE A 295 -1.92 -8.36 -23.85
N LEU A 296 -2.22 -9.24 -22.89
CA LEU A 296 -2.12 -10.70 -23.03
C LEU A 296 -0.75 -11.18 -23.53
N ASN A 297 0.33 -10.47 -23.16
CA ASN A 297 1.65 -10.69 -23.74
C ASN A 297 2.71 -11.16 -22.73
N PRO A 298 2.72 -12.48 -22.42
CA PRO A 298 3.76 -13.22 -21.72
C PRO A 298 5.17 -12.65 -21.76
N LEU A 299 5.60 -12.63 -23.02
CA LEU A 299 6.98 -12.53 -23.45
C LEU A 299 7.47 -11.09 -23.42
N ALA A 300 6.56 -10.12 -23.60
CA ALA A 300 6.89 -8.70 -23.54
C ALA A 300 7.32 -8.26 -22.13
N TYR A 301 6.87 -8.96 -21.08
CA TYR A 301 7.23 -8.61 -19.70
C TYR A 301 8.75 -8.58 -19.51
N ASN A 302 9.45 -9.65 -19.92
CA ASN A 302 10.91 -9.76 -19.84
C ASN A 302 11.65 -9.19 -21.07
N ASP A 303 10.98 -8.53 -22.01
CA ASP A 303 11.63 -7.98 -23.21
C ASP A 303 12.24 -6.60 -22.96
N GLY A 304 13.57 -6.51 -22.88
CA GLY A 304 14.35 -5.28 -22.73
C GLY A 304 14.62 -4.55 -24.03
N GLY A 305 14.05 -4.97 -25.15
CA GLY A 305 14.28 -4.40 -26.46
C GLY A 305 15.73 -4.59 -26.89
N THR A 306 16.48 -3.50 -27.06
CA THR A 306 17.91 -3.57 -27.41
C THR A 306 18.78 -4.14 -26.30
N ALA A 307 18.33 -4.12 -25.05
CA ALA A 307 19.04 -4.71 -23.91
C ALA A 307 18.93 -6.26 -23.89
N GLY A 308 18.05 -6.85 -24.71
CA GLY A 308 17.79 -8.29 -24.71
C GLY A 308 16.79 -8.70 -23.62
N THR A 309 16.84 -9.97 -23.20
CA THR A 309 15.93 -10.48 -22.16
C THR A 309 16.36 -10.00 -20.77
N LEU A 310 15.44 -9.38 -20.05
CA LEU A 310 15.60 -8.89 -18.69
C LEU A 310 15.27 -9.98 -17.68
N SER A 311 15.96 -9.98 -16.53
CA SER A 311 15.51 -10.73 -15.35
C SER A 311 14.22 -10.15 -14.77
N ALA A 312 13.56 -10.87 -13.85
CA ALA A 312 12.35 -10.38 -13.19
C ALA A 312 12.51 -9.01 -12.50
N PRO A 313 13.56 -8.76 -11.67
CA PRO A 313 13.74 -7.45 -11.04
C PRO A 313 14.04 -6.35 -12.05
N GLN A 314 14.77 -6.66 -13.13
CA GLN A 314 15.04 -5.70 -14.21
C GLN A 314 13.78 -5.35 -15.02
N ALA A 315 12.93 -6.35 -15.29
CA ALA A 315 11.68 -6.17 -16.01
C ALA A 315 10.69 -5.31 -15.21
N ALA A 316 10.51 -5.64 -13.93
CA ALA A 316 9.68 -4.87 -13.01
C ALA A 316 10.22 -3.45 -12.82
N GLY A 317 11.52 -3.31 -12.54
CA GLY A 317 12.18 -2.02 -12.37
C GLY A 317 12.07 -1.14 -13.62
N ALA A 318 12.19 -1.71 -14.83
CA ALA A 318 12.04 -0.97 -16.07
C ALA A 318 10.62 -0.43 -16.29
N ILE A 319 9.59 -1.21 -15.94
CA ILE A 319 8.19 -0.76 -16.02
C ILE A 319 7.96 0.35 -15.00
N ILE A 320 8.32 0.12 -13.73
CA ILE A 320 8.12 1.10 -12.64
C ILE A 320 8.81 2.42 -12.98
N ARG A 321 10.08 2.38 -13.37
CA ARG A 321 10.87 3.57 -13.77
C ARG A 321 10.24 4.32 -14.94
N GLY A 322 9.57 3.61 -15.85
CA GLY A 322 8.85 4.22 -16.97
C GLY A 322 7.55 4.86 -16.52
N VAL A 323 6.68 4.10 -15.86
CA VAL A 323 5.32 4.55 -15.52
C VAL A 323 5.30 5.62 -14.43
N SER A 324 6.27 5.65 -13.50
CA SER A 324 6.38 6.72 -12.49
C SER A 324 6.84 8.07 -13.06
N ARG A 325 7.30 8.09 -14.32
CA ARG A 325 7.73 9.32 -15.02
C ARG A 325 6.69 9.84 -16.02
N ASP A 326 5.72 9.02 -16.41
CA ASP A 326 4.68 9.39 -17.37
C ASP A 326 3.41 9.80 -16.62
N ILE A 327 2.87 10.98 -16.94
CA ILE A 327 1.60 11.45 -16.38
C ILE A 327 0.44 10.65 -17.02
N GLY A 328 -0.41 10.06 -16.17
CA GLY A 328 -1.63 9.37 -16.60
C GLY A 328 -2.64 10.30 -17.27
N ASN A 329 -3.63 9.73 -17.97
CA ASN A 329 -4.73 10.54 -18.48
C ASN A 329 -5.58 11.10 -17.35
N GLU A 330 -6.21 12.25 -17.58
CA GLU A 330 -7.16 12.84 -16.65
C GLU A 330 -8.34 11.89 -16.40
N LEU A 331 -8.83 11.86 -15.15
CA LEU A 331 -10.03 11.10 -14.82
C LEU A 331 -11.29 11.83 -15.30
N ASP A 332 -11.73 11.48 -16.51
CA ASP A 332 -12.89 12.07 -17.17
C ASP A 332 -13.63 11.08 -18.11
N GLU A 333 -14.58 11.57 -18.91
CA GLU A 333 -15.37 10.74 -19.84
C GLU A 333 -14.62 10.29 -21.11
N PHE A 334 -13.37 10.69 -21.30
CA PHE A 334 -12.55 10.29 -22.44
C PHE A 334 -11.80 9.00 -22.14
N VAL A 335 -11.60 8.19 -23.19
CA VAL A 335 -11.00 6.87 -23.09
C VAL A 335 -10.14 6.66 -24.33
N THR A 336 -8.93 6.11 -24.13
CA THR A 336 -7.94 5.90 -25.19
C THR A 336 -8.38 4.89 -26.23
N ALA A 337 -7.76 4.96 -27.41
CA ALA A 337 -8.18 4.17 -28.56
C ALA A 337 -7.91 2.67 -28.36
N SER A 338 -6.83 2.31 -27.69
CA SER A 338 -6.47 0.91 -27.40
C SER A 338 -7.58 0.16 -26.66
N VAL A 339 -8.22 0.76 -25.66
CA VAL A 339 -9.31 0.13 -24.90
C VAL A 339 -10.71 0.41 -25.47
N ARG A 340 -10.87 1.46 -26.28
CA ARG A 340 -12.17 1.82 -26.87
C ARG A 340 -12.45 1.14 -28.21
N ASN A 341 -11.43 0.86 -29.02
CA ASN A 341 -11.63 0.36 -30.39
C ASN A 341 -11.00 -1.00 -30.65
N THR A 342 -10.00 -1.38 -29.87
CA THR A 342 -9.15 -2.55 -30.11
C THR A 342 -8.82 -3.30 -28.81
N LEU A 343 -9.79 -3.35 -27.87
CA LEU A 343 -9.57 -3.97 -26.56
C LEU A 343 -9.13 -5.43 -26.73
N VAL A 344 -7.99 -5.77 -26.13
CA VAL A 344 -7.37 -7.12 -26.15
C VAL A 344 -7.28 -7.74 -27.56
N GLY A 345 -6.95 -6.95 -28.59
CA GLY A 345 -6.83 -7.47 -29.96
C GLY A 345 -8.15 -7.63 -30.72
N LEU A 346 -9.29 -7.45 -30.05
CA LEU A 346 -10.62 -7.60 -30.65
C LEU A 346 -11.24 -6.23 -30.94
N PRO A 347 -12.16 -6.12 -31.92
CA PRO A 347 -12.93 -4.89 -32.17
C PRO A 347 -13.99 -4.67 -31.08
N LEU A 348 -13.55 -4.62 -29.83
CA LEU A 348 -14.33 -4.43 -28.61
C LEU A 348 -14.10 -3.03 -28.03
N ASP A 349 -15.13 -2.51 -27.39
CA ASP A 349 -15.18 -1.18 -26.78
C ASP A 349 -15.42 -1.31 -25.28
N LEU A 350 -14.38 -1.06 -24.47
CA LEU A 350 -14.44 -1.17 -23.01
C LEU A 350 -15.45 -0.19 -22.40
N ALA A 351 -15.54 1.03 -22.92
CA ALA A 351 -16.50 2.03 -22.43
C ALA A 351 -17.94 1.58 -22.70
N ALA A 352 -18.20 0.99 -23.87
CA ALA A 352 -19.50 0.41 -24.17
C ALA A 352 -19.80 -0.81 -23.29
N ILE A 353 -18.81 -1.65 -22.99
CA ILE A 353 -18.94 -2.81 -22.08
C ILE A 353 -19.27 -2.33 -20.65
N ASN A 354 -18.64 -1.25 -20.16
CA ASN A 354 -18.92 -0.69 -18.84
C ASN A 354 -20.38 -0.21 -18.73
N ILE A 355 -20.85 0.55 -19.73
CA ILE A 355 -22.25 0.99 -19.80
C ILE A 355 -23.20 -0.21 -19.87
N ALA A 356 -22.91 -1.19 -20.72
CA ALA A 356 -23.74 -2.38 -20.86
C ALA A 356 -23.79 -3.20 -19.57
N ARG A 357 -22.66 -3.31 -18.85
CA ARG A 357 -22.56 -4.01 -17.57
C ARG A 357 -23.34 -3.31 -16.47
N GLY A 358 -23.22 -1.99 -16.34
CA GLY A 358 -24.04 -1.24 -15.38
C GLY A 358 -25.54 -1.50 -15.59
N ARG A 359 -25.99 -1.54 -16.84
CA ARG A 359 -27.38 -1.88 -17.18
C ARG A 359 -27.75 -3.34 -16.90
N SER A 360 -26.84 -4.30 -17.14
CA SER A 360 -27.13 -5.72 -16.91
C SER A 360 -27.24 -6.06 -15.43
N GLU A 361 -26.42 -5.42 -14.59
CA GLU A 361 -26.44 -5.61 -13.13
C GLU A 361 -27.50 -4.75 -12.44
N GLY A 362 -28.29 -3.98 -13.20
CA GLY A 362 -29.41 -3.19 -12.68
C GLY A 362 -28.98 -1.93 -11.93
N ILE A 363 -27.80 -1.39 -12.21
CA ILE A 363 -27.33 -0.14 -11.61
C ILE A 363 -28.27 1.01 -12.00
N PRO A 364 -28.74 1.82 -11.03
CA PRO A 364 -29.58 2.98 -11.33
C PRO A 364 -28.83 4.01 -12.20
N PRO A 365 -29.51 4.75 -13.08
CA PRO A 365 -28.92 5.90 -13.77
C PRO A 365 -28.38 6.94 -12.78
N LEU A 366 -27.42 7.79 -13.21
CA LEU A 366 -26.73 8.76 -12.35
C LEU A 366 -27.69 9.55 -11.45
N ASN A 367 -28.69 10.19 -12.04
CA ASN A 367 -29.57 11.10 -11.30
C ASN A 367 -30.51 10.34 -10.33
N GLU A 368 -30.77 9.07 -10.62
CA GLU A 368 -31.53 8.18 -9.75
C GLU A 368 -30.68 7.70 -8.57
N ALA A 369 -29.41 7.35 -8.81
CA ALA A 369 -28.43 7.04 -7.76
C ALA A 369 -28.27 8.23 -6.81
N ARG A 370 -27.99 9.42 -7.35
CA ARG A 370 -27.93 10.71 -6.61
C ARG A 370 -29.18 10.93 -5.76
N ARG A 371 -30.38 10.70 -6.32
CA ARG A 371 -31.64 10.82 -5.58
C ARG A 371 -31.72 9.83 -4.41
N GLN A 372 -31.27 8.58 -4.58
CA GLN A 372 -31.27 7.59 -3.51
C GLN A 372 -30.28 7.96 -2.40
N PHE A 373 -29.06 8.38 -2.75
CA PHE A 373 -28.05 8.83 -1.81
C PHE A 373 -28.53 10.05 -1.02
N PHE A 374 -29.05 11.07 -1.71
CA PHE A 374 -29.61 12.27 -1.07
C PHE A 374 -30.75 11.94 -0.09
N LEU A 375 -31.65 11.00 -0.44
CA LEU A 375 -32.73 10.60 0.47
C LEU A 375 -32.24 9.84 1.70
N ALA A 376 -31.11 9.14 1.58
CA ALA A 376 -30.51 8.40 2.68
C ALA A 376 -29.73 9.32 3.64
N THR A 377 -29.04 10.33 3.12
CA THR A 377 -28.07 11.14 3.90
C THR A 377 -28.47 12.61 4.09
N ASN A 378 -29.34 13.14 3.23
CA ASN A 378 -29.56 14.59 3.04
C ASN A 378 -28.29 15.37 2.65
N ASP A 379 -27.28 14.72 2.10
CA ASP A 379 -26.05 15.37 1.64
C ASP A 379 -26.28 16.15 0.34
N ALA A 380 -26.10 17.47 0.41
CA ALA A 380 -26.28 18.37 -0.72
C ALA A 380 -25.32 18.08 -1.90
N ALA A 381 -24.15 17.48 -1.66
CA ALA A 381 -23.17 17.19 -2.71
C ALA A 381 -23.72 16.18 -3.73
N VAL A 382 -24.56 15.24 -3.30
CA VAL A 382 -25.20 14.21 -4.13
C VAL A 382 -26.66 14.55 -4.49
N GLN A 383 -27.09 15.81 -4.32
CA GLN A 383 -28.43 16.21 -4.72
C GLN A 383 -28.68 15.95 -6.22
N PRO A 384 -29.81 15.35 -6.64
CA PRO A 384 -30.07 15.11 -8.05
C PRO A 384 -30.19 16.42 -8.83
N TYR A 385 -29.57 16.47 -10.00
CA TYR A 385 -29.65 17.61 -10.92
C TYR A 385 -31.09 17.81 -11.40
N ALA A 386 -31.60 19.04 -11.29
CA ALA A 386 -32.99 19.33 -11.64
C ALA A 386 -33.23 19.39 -13.16
N ASN A 387 -32.20 19.77 -13.92
CA ASN A 387 -32.27 20.01 -15.37
C ASN A 387 -30.87 19.94 -16.01
N TRP A 388 -30.81 20.01 -17.35
CA TRP A 388 -29.56 19.93 -18.11
C TRP A 388 -28.61 21.11 -17.85
N PHE A 389 -29.14 22.28 -17.50
CA PHE A 389 -28.32 23.44 -17.12
C PHE A 389 -27.52 23.17 -15.84
N GLU A 390 -28.18 22.66 -14.79
CA GLU A 390 -27.52 22.30 -13.54
C GLU A 390 -26.50 21.17 -13.73
N PHE A 391 -26.84 20.15 -14.51
CA PHE A 391 -25.88 19.10 -14.88
C PHE A 391 -24.66 19.69 -15.58
N GLY A 392 -24.86 20.62 -16.52
CA GLY A 392 -23.77 21.33 -17.20
C GLY A 392 -22.85 22.14 -16.27
N LEU A 393 -23.36 22.67 -15.16
CA LEU A 393 -22.54 23.35 -14.13
C LEU A 393 -21.75 22.36 -13.25
N GLY A 394 -22.20 21.10 -13.22
CA GLY A 394 -21.57 20.00 -12.52
C GLY A 394 -20.53 19.25 -13.35
N LEU A 395 -20.46 19.50 -14.66
CA LEU A 395 -19.48 18.85 -15.55
C LEU A 395 -18.08 19.43 -15.38
N ARG A 396 -17.07 18.57 -15.52
CA ARG A 396 -15.66 18.96 -15.65
C ARG A 396 -15.43 19.72 -16.95
N HIS A 397 -15.83 19.10 -18.06
CA HIS A 397 -15.74 19.67 -19.41
C HIS A 397 -17.11 20.18 -19.85
N ALA A 398 -17.31 21.50 -19.83
CA ALA A 398 -18.61 22.11 -20.15
C ALA A 398 -19.08 21.78 -21.59
N GLU A 399 -18.14 21.58 -22.50
CA GLU A 399 -18.34 21.19 -23.90
C GLU A 399 -19.01 19.81 -24.02
N SER A 400 -18.81 18.92 -23.03
CA SER A 400 -19.36 17.56 -23.05
C SER A 400 -20.86 17.52 -22.81
N LEU A 401 -21.47 18.60 -22.31
CA LEU A 401 -22.92 18.74 -22.21
C LEU A 401 -23.61 18.47 -23.57
N VAL A 402 -22.99 18.89 -24.67
CA VAL A 402 -23.49 18.66 -26.03
C VAL A 402 -23.58 17.17 -26.34
N ASN A 403 -22.57 16.39 -25.94
CA ASN A 403 -22.53 14.95 -26.16
C ASN A 403 -23.58 14.23 -25.33
N PHE A 404 -23.74 14.59 -24.05
CA PHE A 404 -24.78 14.03 -23.20
C PHE A 404 -26.19 14.35 -23.70
N MET A 405 -26.46 15.60 -24.06
CA MET A 405 -27.76 15.99 -24.61
C MET A 405 -28.02 15.30 -25.95
N ALA A 406 -27.02 15.14 -26.81
CA ALA A 406 -27.15 14.40 -28.08
C ALA A 406 -27.45 12.90 -27.87
N ALA A 407 -26.94 12.31 -26.79
CA ALA A 407 -27.11 10.89 -26.47
C ALA A 407 -28.45 10.60 -25.77
N TYR A 408 -28.85 11.42 -24.79
CA TYR A 408 -29.98 11.14 -23.88
C TYR A 408 -31.16 12.12 -24.02
N GLY A 409 -30.96 13.26 -24.68
CA GLY A 409 -31.97 14.32 -24.79
C GLY A 409 -33.23 13.90 -25.54
N THR A 410 -34.38 14.35 -25.05
CA THR A 410 -35.71 13.97 -25.58
C THR A 410 -36.26 14.91 -26.66
N ASP A 411 -35.54 15.97 -27.02
CA ASP A 411 -36.02 16.95 -28.00
C ASP A 411 -36.24 16.30 -29.38
N PRO A 412 -37.35 16.61 -30.10
CA PRO A 412 -37.61 16.08 -31.44
C PRO A 412 -36.51 16.36 -32.46
N THR A 413 -35.77 17.47 -32.32
CA THR A 413 -34.65 17.79 -33.21
C THR A 413 -33.45 16.86 -33.01
N ILE A 414 -33.28 16.31 -31.79
CA ILE A 414 -32.25 15.32 -31.46
C ILE A 414 -32.74 13.92 -31.84
N THR A 415 -33.92 13.53 -31.38
CA THR A 415 -34.47 12.18 -31.60
C THR A 415 -34.81 11.90 -33.06
N GLY A 416 -35.13 12.94 -33.84
CA GLY A 416 -35.39 12.85 -35.28
C GLY A 416 -34.14 12.89 -36.18
N ALA A 417 -32.96 13.14 -35.63
CA ALA A 417 -31.70 13.22 -36.38
C ALA A 417 -31.11 11.82 -36.67
N ALA A 418 -30.63 11.61 -37.90
CA ALA A 418 -30.18 10.31 -38.38
C ALA A 418 -28.71 9.99 -38.07
N THR A 419 -27.83 10.99 -37.99
CA THR A 419 -26.40 10.81 -37.72
C THR A 419 -26.02 11.35 -36.34
N LEU A 420 -24.94 10.83 -35.75
CA LEU A 420 -24.38 11.35 -34.50
C LEU A 420 -23.98 12.83 -34.62
N ALA A 421 -23.46 13.24 -35.79
CA ALA A 421 -23.10 14.63 -36.06
C ALA A 421 -24.32 15.56 -36.06
N ASP A 422 -25.42 15.13 -36.67
CA ASP A 422 -26.68 15.90 -36.69
C ASP A 422 -27.27 16.02 -35.28
N LYS A 423 -27.23 14.94 -34.49
CA LYS A 423 -27.65 14.96 -33.08
C LYS A 423 -26.86 15.97 -32.25
N ARG A 424 -25.54 16.00 -32.39
CA ARG A 424 -24.68 16.99 -31.70
C ARG A 424 -24.98 18.40 -32.16
N THR A 425 -25.22 18.61 -33.45
CA THR A 425 -25.56 19.94 -33.98
C THR A 425 -26.90 20.43 -33.43
N ALA A 426 -27.90 19.55 -33.32
CA ALA A 426 -29.18 19.86 -32.69
C ALA A 426 -29.02 20.19 -31.20
N ALA A 427 -28.27 19.39 -30.45
CA ALA A 427 -27.98 19.63 -29.03
C ALA A 427 -27.24 20.96 -28.82
N GLN A 428 -26.20 21.22 -29.61
CA GLN A 428 -25.45 22.48 -29.57
C GLN A 428 -26.34 23.69 -29.82
N ALA A 429 -27.24 23.62 -30.81
CA ALA A 429 -28.18 24.69 -31.11
C ALA A 429 -29.12 24.98 -29.92
N ILE A 430 -29.59 23.94 -29.22
CA ILE A 430 -30.41 24.09 -28.01
C ILE A 430 -29.61 24.78 -26.89
N ILE A 431 -28.38 24.35 -26.64
CA ILE A 431 -27.52 24.92 -25.58
C ILE A 431 -27.23 26.39 -25.87
N THR A 432 -26.75 26.72 -27.07
CA THR A 432 -26.40 28.11 -27.45
C THR A 432 -27.60 29.04 -27.45
N ALA A 433 -28.80 28.55 -27.81
CA ALA A 433 -30.01 29.35 -27.81
C ALA A 433 -30.71 29.46 -26.44
N GLY A 434 -30.24 28.74 -25.42
CA GLY A 434 -30.96 28.61 -24.14
C GLY A 434 -32.34 27.96 -24.30
N GLY A 435 -32.42 26.92 -25.13
CA GLY A 435 -33.67 26.29 -25.54
C GLY A 435 -34.44 25.62 -24.38
N PRO A 436 -35.76 25.36 -24.54
CA PRO A 436 -36.61 24.87 -23.44
C PRO A 436 -36.15 23.55 -22.81
N LEU A 437 -35.54 22.64 -23.57
CA LEU A 437 -35.03 21.37 -23.05
C LEU A 437 -33.96 21.59 -21.97
N LEU A 438 -33.14 22.64 -22.09
CA LEU A 438 -32.02 22.92 -21.18
C LEU A 438 -32.50 23.12 -19.72
N PHE A 439 -33.67 23.73 -19.55
CA PHE A 439 -34.30 24.01 -18.25
C PHE A 439 -35.49 23.10 -17.95
N ALA A 440 -35.77 22.12 -18.80
CA ALA A 440 -36.87 21.18 -18.59
C ALA A 440 -36.54 20.26 -17.40
N PRO A 441 -37.56 19.86 -16.59
CA PRO A 441 -37.34 18.95 -15.48
C PRO A 441 -36.71 17.63 -15.93
N ALA A 442 -35.77 17.11 -15.13
CA ALA A 442 -35.03 15.88 -15.39
C ALA A 442 -35.92 14.66 -15.75
N SER A 443 -37.14 14.62 -15.18
CA SER A 443 -38.15 13.59 -15.44
C SER A 443 -38.71 13.58 -16.87
N THR A 444 -38.52 14.65 -17.64
CA THR A 444 -39.07 14.81 -19.00
C THR A 444 -37.99 15.09 -20.06
N SER A 445 -36.81 15.52 -19.62
CA SER A 445 -35.73 15.98 -20.49
C SER A 445 -34.78 14.89 -20.97
N GLY A 446 -34.89 13.68 -20.40
CA GLY A 446 -33.99 12.55 -20.66
C GLY A 446 -32.77 12.47 -19.73
N LEU A 447 -32.55 13.49 -18.88
CA LEU A 447 -31.41 13.54 -17.95
C LEU A 447 -31.40 12.35 -16.97
N ASN A 448 -32.57 11.87 -16.55
CA ASN A 448 -32.68 10.68 -15.68
C ASN A 448 -32.22 9.37 -16.33
N ASN A 449 -31.87 9.37 -17.62
CA ASN A 449 -31.40 8.18 -18.33
C ASN A 449 -29.88 8.14 -18.51
N VAL A 450 -29.14 9.15 -18.04
CA VAL A 450 -27.68 9.17 -18.12
C VAL A 450 -27.13 8.01 -17.29
N ASP A 451 -26.38 7.11 -17.93
CA ASP A 451 -25.75 5.99 -17.24
C ASP A 451 -24.78 6.48 -16.16
N PHE A 452 -24.80 5.81 -15.00
CA PHE A 452 -24.05 6.25 -13.83
C PHE A 452 -22.53 6.33 -14.11
N TRP A 453 -21.95 5.35 -14.80
CA TRP A 453 -20.50 5.32 -15.04
C TRP A 453 -19.99 6.55 -15.79
N VAL A 454 -20.52 6.82 -17.00
CA VAL A 454 -20.08 7.97 -17.80
C VAL A 454 -20.54 9.29 -17.22
N GLY A 455 -21.70 9.32 -16.56
CA GLY A 455 -22.21 10.51 -15.91
C GLY A 455 -21.37 10.94 -14.71
N GLY A 456 -20.95 9.99 -13.88
CA GLY A 456 -20.12 10.25 -12.70
C GLY A 456 -18.67 10.56 -13.04
N LEU A 457 -18.10 9.94 -14.09
CA LEU A 457 -16.79 10.30 -14.63
C LEU A 457 -16.73 11.76 -15.11
N ALA A 458 -17.83 12.25 -15.69
CA ALA A 458 -17.88 13.59 -16.25
C ALA A 458 -18.13 14.70 -15.20
N GLU A 459 -18.45 14.34 -13.96
CA GLU A 459 -18.61 15.32 -12.88
C GLU A 459 -17.26 15.98 -12.56
N LYS A 460 -17.27 17.29 -12.36
CA LYS A 460 -16.08 18.04 -11.92
C LYS A 460 -15.62 17.56 -10.55
N GLN A 461 -14.31 17.66 -10.30
CA GLN A 461 -13.72 17.36 -9.00
C GLN A 461 -14.39 18.14 -7.87
N ALA A 462 -14.64 17.43 -6.77
CA ALA A 462 -14.99 18.07 -5.52
C ALA A 462 -13.78 18.87 -5.02
N VAL A 463 -13.99 20.14 -4.62
CA VAL A 463 -12.91 21.07 -4.25
C VAL A 463 -12.00 20.54 -3.13
N PHE A 464 -12.55 19.68 -2.27
CA PHE A 464 -11.83 19.03 -1.18
C PHE A 464 -11.82 17.50 -1.31
N GLY A 465 -12.38 16.94 -2.38
CA GLY A 465 -12.60 15.50 -2.53
C GLY A 465 -11.62 14.82 -3.49
N GLY A 466 -10.38 15.30 -3.58
CA GLY A 466 -9.35 14.68 -4.41
C GLY A 466 -9.68 14.64 -5.89
N LEU A 467 -9.52 13.46 -6.51
CA LEU A 467 -9.61 13.28 -7.96
C LEU A 467 -11.04 13.07 -8.49
N LEU A 468 -12.01 12.81 -7.59
CA LEU A 468 -13.34 12.32 -7.96
C LEU A 468 -14.40 13.42 -8.00
N GLY A 469 -15.41 13.22 -8.86
CA GLY A 469 -16.66 13.97 -8.81
C GLY A 469 -17.54 13.56 -7.63
N SER A 470 -18.48 14.43 -7.25
CA SER A 470 -19.30 14.27 -6.03
C SER A 470 -19.97 12.89 -5.86
N THR A 471 -20.51 12.30 -6.94
CA THR A 471 -21.21 11.01 -6.84
C THR A 471 -20.25 9.84 -6.74
N PHE A 472 -19.14 9.88 -7.50
CA PHE A 472 -18.10 8.86 -7.40
C PHE A 472 -17.43 8.91 -6.05
N ASN A 473 -17.18 10.12 -5.54
CA ASN A 473 -16.64 10.29 -4.21
C ASN A 473 -17.50 9.57 -3.15
N PHE A 474 -18.80 9.90 -3.09
CA PHE A 474 -19.71 9.35 -2.10
C PHE A 474 -19.68 7.81 -2.03
N VAL A 475 -19.62 7.14 -3.18
CA VAL A 475 -19.59 5.66 -3.24
C VAL A 475 -18.19 5.12 -2.94
N PHE A 476 -17.15 5.80 -3.41
CA PHE A 476 -15.76 5.37 -3.20
C PHE A 476 -15.39 5.47 -1.72
N GLU A 477 -15.51 6.66 -1.13
CA GLU A 477 -15.24 6.94 0.28
C GLU A 477 -15.98 5.93 1.18
N ARG A 478 -17.30 5.81 0.99
CA ARG A 478 -18.11 4.90 1.81
C ARG A 478 -17.72 3.43 1.69
N GLN A 479 -17.29 2.99 0.50
CA GLN A 479 -16.86 1.61 0.31
C GLN A 479 -15.52 1.36 0.98
N LEU A 480 -14.57 2.30 0.86
CA LEU A 480 -13.24 2.19 1.46
C LEU A 480 -13.34 2.20 2.99
N GLU A 481 -14.11 3.12 3.57
CA GLU A 481 -14.40 3.13 5.01
C GLU A 481 -15.04 1.82 5.50
N ASN A 482 -16.03 1.29 4.76
CA ASN A 482 -16.64 0.03 5.16
C ASN A 482 -15.67 -1.17 5.08
N LEU A 483 -14.69 -1.13 4.18
CA LEU A 483 -13.65 -2.16 4.07
C LEU A 483 -12.66 -2.06 5.24
N GLN A 484 -12.25 -0.83 5.56
CA GLN A 484 -11.35 -0.53 6.68
C GLN A 484 -11.99 -0.86 8.03
N ASP A 485 -13.15 -0.27 8.34
CA ASP A 485 -13.81 -0.43 9.63
C ASP A 485 -14.52 -1.78 9.77
N GLY A 486 -14.89 -2.42 8.66
CA GLY A 486 -15.60 -3.70 8.65
C GLY A 486 -14.69 -4.92 8.67
N ASP A 487 -13.39 -4.76 8.42
CA ASP A 487 -12.44 -5.87 8.41
C ASP A 487 -11.84 -6.13 9.80
N ARG A 488 -12.14 -7.30 10.35
CA ARG A 488 -11.58 -7.77 11.63
C ARG A 488 -10.06 -7.99 11.55
N PHE A 489 -9.51 -8.14 10.36
CA PHE A 489 -8.08 -8.35 10.12
C PHE A 489 -7.42 -7.14 9.46
N TYR A 490 -8.02 -5.94 9.58
CA TYR A 490 -7.38 -4.70 9.15
C TYR A 490 -6.06 -4.46 9.90
N TYR A 491 -5.07 -3.92 9.20
CA TYR A 491 -3.68 -3.95 9.67
C TYR A 491 -3.47 -3.26 11.01
N LEU A 492 -3.96 -2.04 11.19
CA LEU A 492 -3.85 -1.30 12.46
C LEU A 492 -4.43 -2.05 13.66
N GLN A 493 -5.50 -2.84 13.46
CA GLN A 493 -6.06 -3.65 14.54
C GLN A 493 -5.29 -4.97 14.76
N ARG A 494 -4.64 -5.49 13.72
CA ARG A 494 -3.95 -6.78 13.76
C ARG A 494 -2.51 -6.66 14.25
N THR A 495 -1.88 -5.50 14.05
CA THR A 495 -0.53 -5.16 14.52
C THR A 495 -0.55 -4.28 15.76
N ASP A 496 -1.70 -4.13 16.40
CA ASP A 496 -1.81 -3.35 17.62
C ASP A 496 -0.96 -3.97 18.76
N GLY A 497 -0.16 -3.14 19.43
CA GLY A 497 0.75 -3.55 20.50
C GLY A 497 1.86 -4.51 20.08
N ILE A 498 2.32 -4.43 18.83
CA ILE A 498 3.55 -5.10 18.37
C ILE A 498 4.46 -4.12 17.65
N ASN A 499 5.77 -4.23 17.87
CA ASN A 499 6.82 -3.46 17.16
C ASN A 499 6.67 -3.44 15.62
N LEU A 500 6.08 -4.49 15.06
CA LEU A 500 5.81 -4.59 13.63
C LEU A 500 4.91 -3.46 13.10
N ARG A 501 4.03 -2.86 13.92
CA ARG A 501 3.20 -1.72 13.48
C ARG A 501 4.06 -0.56 13.01
N PHE A 502 5.05 -0.18 13.80
CA PHE A 502 5.93 0.95 13.50
C PHE A 502 6.76 0.68 12.25
N SER A 503 7.26 -0.55 12.11
CA SER A 503 7.94 -0.97 10.88
C SER A 503 7.04 -0.97 9.64
N LEU A 504 5.71 -1.11 9.81
CA LEU A 504 4.75 -1.07 8.71
C LEU A 504 4.41 0.37 8.29
N GLU A 505 4.28 1.31 9.23
CA GLU A 505 4.04 2.73 8.94
C GLU A 505 5.20 3.33 8.13
N GLY A 506 6.44 2.90 8.40
CA GLY A 506 7.62 3.31 7.64
C GLY A 506 7.69 2.77 6.20
N ASN A 507 6.82 1.84 5.77
CA ASN A 507 6.91 1.24 4.44
C ASN A 507 6.16 2.03 3.37
N SER A 508 6.78 2.22 2.19
CA SER A 508 6.10 2.75 1.00
C SER A 508 6.16 1.80 -0.20
N LEU A 509 5.29 2.00 -1.19
CA LEU A 509 5.28 1.22 -2.43
C LEU A 509 6.57 1.44 -3.22
N ALA A 510 7.15 2.64 -3.13
CA ALA A 510 8.45 2.95 -3.71
C ALA A 510 9.57 2.16 -3.03
N GLU A 511 9.58 2.03 -1.70
CA GLU A 511 10.55 1.17 -1.02
C GLU A 511 10.37 -0.30 -1.36
N LEU A 512 9.12 -0.79 -1.39
CA LEU A 512 8.81 -2.15 -1.80
C LEU A 512 9.31 -2.42 -3.22
N ALA A 513 9.14 -1.46 -4.13
CA ALA A 513 9.72 -1.49 -5.47
C ALA A 513 11.25 -1.56 -5.44
N ARG A 514 11.93 -0.73 -4.64
CA ARG A 514 13.40 -0.72 -4.53
C ARG A 514 13.97 -2.00 -3.93
N ARG A 515 13.31 -2.56 -2.91
CA ARG A 515 13.72 -3.82 -2.26
C ARG A 515 13.63 -5.02 -3.20
N ASN A 516 12.70 -4.99 -4.16
CA ASN A 516 12.40 -6.13 -5.04
C ASN A 516 12.74 -5.90 -6.53
N THR A 517 13.35 -4.78 -6.90
CA THR A 517 13.68 -4.46 -8.30
C THR A 517 14.97 -3.65 -8.42
N ASP A 518 15.38 -3.32 -9.65
CA ASP A 518 16.52 -2.42 -9.91
C ASP A 518 16.08 -0.97 -10.20
N VAL A 519 14.87 -0.56 -9.80
CA VAL A 519 14.26 0.74 -10.17
C VAL A 519 15.10 1.96 -9.80
N GLY A 520 15.89 1.90 -8.72
CA GLY A 520 16.68 3.02 -8.20
C GLY A 520 15.79 4.10 -7.55
N ALA A 521 16.26 5.35 -7.55
CA ALA A 521 15.51 6.45 -6.95
C ALA A 521 14.24 6.82 -7.76
N THR A 522 13.13 7.02 -7.05
CA THR A 522 11.81 7.46 -7.54
C THR A 522 11.22 8.45 -6.57
N MET A 523 10.06 9.05 -6.87
CA MET A 523 9.25 9.67 -5.81
C MET A 523 8.93 8.61 -4.76
N ASP A 524 8.88 8.99 -3.47
CA ASP A 524 8.49 8.05 -2.42
C ASP A 524 6.99 7.73 -2.48
N ASN A 525 6.16 8.77 -2.61
CA ASN A 525 4.81 8.59 -3.13
C ASN A 525 4.87 8.35 -4.64
N ILE A 526 4.89 7.07 -5.04
CA ILE A 526 5.06 6.67 -6.43
C ILE A 526 3.88 7.03 -7.34
N PHE A 527 2.76 7.48 -6.76
CA PHE A 527 1.62 8.01 -7.51
C PHE A 527 1.82 9.46 -7.96
N ASN A 528 2.85 10.13 -7.44
CA ASN A 528 3.31 11.44 -7.89
C ASN A 528 4.42 11.32 -8.94
N THR A 529 4.62 12.39 -9.71
CA THR A 529 5.68 12.46 -10.74
C THR A 529 6.71 13.51 -10.38
N ALA A 530 7.99 13.16 -10.48
CA ALA A 530 9.09 14.11 -10.33
C ALA A 530 9.23 15.00 -11.57
N ASP A 531 9.50 16.30 -11.38
CA ASP A 531 9.93 17.20 -12.44
C ASP A 531 11.40 16.94 -12.81
N PHE A 532 12.25 16.66 -11.83
CA PHE A 532 13.67 16.35 -12.02
C PHE A 532 14.11 15.14 -11.21
N ILE A 533 14.99 14.32 -11.80
CA ILE A 533 15.56 13.14 -11.14
C ILE A 533 17.08 13.21 -11.26
N PHE A 534 17.74 13.10 -10.13
CA PHE A 534 19.19 13.23 -9.96
C PHE A 534 19.75 11.99 -9.29
N ASP A 535 20.99 11.67 -9.64
CA ASP A 535 21.76 10.60 -9.02
C ASP A 535 23.17 11.13 -8.75
N ALA A 536 23.74 10.92 -7.57
CA ALA A 536 25.08 11.36 -7.21
C ALA A 536 26.16 10.84 -8.18
N ALA A 537 25.91 9.70 -8.84
CA ALA A 537 26.77 9.17 -9.88
C ALA A 537 26.73 9.96 -11.19
N ASP A 538 25.77 10.88 -11.36
CA ASP A 538 25.68 11.75 -12.54
C ASP A 538 26.98 12.57 -12.70
N PRO A 539 27.69 12.42 -13.83
CA PRO A 539 28.89 13.21 -14.10
C PRO A 539 28.67 14.73 -14.07
N GLU A 540 27.45 15.21 -14.36
CA GLU A 540 27.13 16.63 -14.37
C GLU A 540 27.10 17.22 -12.95
N LEU A 541 26.62 16.45 -11.97
CA LEU A 541 26.60 16.82 -10.55
C LEU A 541 27.99 16.81 -9.92
N ASN A 542 28.95 16.09 -10.51
CA ASN A 542 30.34 16.09 -10.06
C ASN A 542 31.11 17.38 -10.43
N SER A 543 30.50 18.29 -11.19
CA SER A 543 31.12 19.57 -11.56
C SER A 543 31.07 20.59 -10.41
N THR A 544 32.02 21.55 -10.40
CA THR A 544 32.04 22.65 -9.40
C THR A 544 31.26 23.89 -9.86
N GLY A 545 30.76 23.89 -11.10
CA GLY A 545 29.98 24.99 -11.66
C GLY A 545 28.48 24.76 -11.47
N PRO A 546 27.64 25.80 -11.65
CA PRO A 546 26.19 25.61 -11.74
C PRO A 546 25.82 24.68 -12.89
N VAL A 547 24.95 23.71 -12.64
CA VAL A 547 24.31 22.88 -13.68
C VAL A 547 23.00 23.56 -14.06
N ASP A 548 22.84 23.92 -15.33
CA ASP A 548 21.64 24.61 -15.83
C ASP A 548 20.58 23.60 -16.28
N LEU A 549 19.42 23.64 -15.63
CA LEU A 549 18.30 22.71 -15.88
C LEU A 549 17.23 23.33 -16.79
N GLY A 550 17.43 24.57 -17.23
CA GLY A 550 16.45 25.32 -18.03
C GLY A 550 15.58 26.25 -17.18
N ASP A 551 14.95 27.23 -17.83
CA ASP A 551 14.06 28.24 -17.22
C ASP A 551 14.66 29.03 -16.03
N GLY A 552 16.00 29.01 -15.89
CA GLY A 552 16.73 29.65 -14.80
C GLY A 552 16.90 28.78 -13.56
N ILE A 553 16.37 27.55 -13.57
CA ILE A 553 16.53 26.53 -12.53
C ILE A 553 17.93 25.93 -12.63
N GLN A 554 18.61 25.77 -11.50
CA GLN A 554 20.00 25.31 -11.45
C GLN A 554 20.29 24.39 -10.27
N ILE A 555 21.28 23.49 -10.43
CA ILE A 555 21.99 22.90 -9.29
C ILE A 555 23.21 23.74 -8.98
N LEU A 556 23.27 24.28 -7.76
CA LEU A 556 24.38 25.05 -7.24
C LEU A 556 25.30 24.19 -6.39
N THR A 557 26.60 24.50 -6.42
CA THR A 557 27.57 23.90 -5.51
C THR A 557 27.94 24.91 -4.45
N LEU A 558 27.46 24.70 -3.23
CA LEU A 558 27.78 25.49 -2.05
C LEU A 558 29.03 24.91 -1.38
N THR A 559 29.90 25.79 -0.88
CA THR A 559 31.05 25.36 -0.07
C THR A 559 31.25 26.30 1.11
N ASP A 560 31.42 25.72 2.29
CA ASP A 560 31.76 26.44 3.53
C ASP A 560 33.27 26.48 3.79
N GLY A 561 34.07 25.98 2.83
CA GLY A 561 35.53 25.88 2.92
C GLY A 561 36.05 24.50 3.34
N THR A 562 35.18 23.62 3.82
CA THR A 562 35.49 22.24 4.23
C THR A 562 34.56 21.22 3.60
N LEU A 563 33.31 21.58 3.39
CA LEU A 563 32.24 20.73 2.92
C LEU A 563 31.70 21.29 1.60
N VAL A 564 31.19 20.40 0.77
CA VAL A 564 30.59 20.72 -0.53
C VAL A 564 29.17 20.19 -0.49
N THR A 565 28.19 21.09 -0.64
CA THR A 565 26.77 20.76 -0.65
C THR A 565 26.20 21.10 -2.01
N LYS A 566 25.42 20.18 -2.59
CA LYS A 566 24.63 20.44 -3.79
C LYS A 566 23.28 21.00 -3.38
N MET A 567 22.83 22.02 -4.09
CA MET A 567 21.56 22.68 -3.80
C MET A 567 20.75 22.81 -5.09
N PHE A 568 19.52 22.30 -5.09
CA PHE A 568 18.54 22.64 -6.11
C PHE A 568 18.07 24.08 -5.90
N PHE A 569 17.94 24.85 -6.97
CA PHE A 569 17.56 26.25 -6.89
C PHE A 569 16.60 26.60 -8.03
N ASP A 570 15.35 26.90 -7.68
CA ASP A 570 14.37 27.52 -8.56
C ASP A 570 14.21 29.00 -8.18
N PRO A 571 14.68 29.94 -9.01
CA PRO A 571 14.58 31.38 -8.69
C PRO A 571 13.14 31.89 -8.59
N ASN A 572 12.15 31.14 -9.09
CA ASN A 572 10.74 31.50 -9.05
C ASN A 572 9.93 30.69 -8.03
N HIS A 573 10.55 29.71 -7.34
CA HIS A 573 9.91 28.82 -6.37
C HIS A 573 8.58 28.25 -6.90
N THR A 574 8.63 27.60 -8.06
CA THR A 574 7.44 27.12 -8.77
C THR A 574 6.86 25.83 -8.19
N GLY A 575 7.44 25.28 -7.11
CA GLY A 575 7.02 24.02 -6.49
C GLY A 575 7.41 22.85 -7.39
N LYS A 576 8.72 22.66 -7.59
CA LYS A 576 9.25 21.61 -8.48
C LYS A 576 9.66 20.42 -7.65
N ASN A 577 8.99 19.29 -7.91
CA ASN A 577 9.23 18.05 -7.18
C ASN A 577 10.48 17.39 -7.75
N ILE A 578 11.41 17.02 -6.89
CA ILE A 578 12.68 16.41 -7.27
C ILE A 578 12.90 15.08 -6.60
N VAL A 579 13.68 14.23 -7.27
CA VAL A 579 14.19 12.99 -6.72
C VAL A 579 15.71 13.04 -6.71
N TYR A 580 16.34 12.79 -5.58
CA TYR A 580 17.79 12.66 -5.45
C TYR A 580 18.16 11.26 -4.95
N GLY A 581 18.97 10.53 -5.70
CA GLY A 581 19.64 9.31 -5.25
C GLY A 581 21.10 9.60 -4.88
N GLY A 582 21.50 9.21 -3.68
CA GLY A 582 22.86 9.32 -3.15
C GLY A 582 23.82 8.31 -3.74
N SER A 583 25.00 8.23 -3.15
CA SER A 583 26.10 7.35 -3.54
C SER A 583 26.35 6.29 -2.47
N SER A 584 27.53 5.66 -2.48
CA SER A 584 27.93 4.73 -1.42
C SER A 584 28.81 5.40 -0.36
N GLY A 585 28.84 6.72 -0.33
CA GLY A 585 29.67 7.50 0.59
C GLY A 585 29.01 8.85 0.86
N PRO A 586 29.63 9.70 1.70
CA PRO A 586 28.97 10.89 2.24
C PRO A 586 28.43 11.85 1.17
N ASP A 587 27.12 12.01 1.16
CA ASP A 587 26.35 12.88 0.29
C ASP A 587 25.84 14.11 1.04
N ARG A 588 25.71 15.22 0.30
CA ARG A 588 25.25 16.48 0.85
C ARG A 588 24.37 17.19 -0.14
N PHE A 589 23.07 17.18 0.12
CA PHE A 589 22.08 17.70 -0.79
C PHE A 589 21.07 18.59 -0.06
N ARG A 590 20.62 19.63 -0.74
CA ARG A 590 19.59 20.54 -0.27
C ARG A 590 18.57 20.77 -1.38
N ALA A 591 17.31 20.56 -1.07
CA ALA A 591 16.18 20.85 -1.94
C ALA A 591 15.72 22.32 -1.79
N ASP A 592 14.65 22.70 -2.50
CA ASP A 592 14.11 24.07 -2.52
C ASP A 592 12.62 24.07 -2.16
N VAL A 593 11.73 24.49 -3.07
CA VAL A 593 10.29 24.42 -2.87
C VAL A 593 9.73 23.34 -3.79
N GLY A 594 9.04 22.35 -3.23
CA GLY A 594 8.49 21.19 -3.94
C GLY A 594 8.22 20.05 -2.96
N ASP A 595 7.46 19.04 -3.39
CA ASP A 595 7.35 17.80 -2.62
C ASP A 595 8.47 16.87 -3.12
N ASP A 596 9.55 16.75 -2.35
CA ASP A 596 10.80 16.14 -2.80
C ASP A 596 11.04 14.74 -2.21
N SER A 597 11.87 13.93 -2.87
CA SER A 597 12.26 12.60 -2.38
C SER A 597 13.77 12.41 -2.46
N ILE A 598 14.42 12.32 -1.30
CA ILE A 598 15.88 12.30 -1.17
C ILE A 598 16.31 10.98 -0.52
N TYR A 599 17.21 10.25 -1.15
CA TYR A 599 17.73 8.96 -0.67
C TYR A 599 19.25 9.05 -0.54
N GLY A 600 19.83 8.69 0.61
CA GLY A 600 21.28 8.67 0.82
C GLY A 600 21.96 7.35 0.44
N TRP A 601 21.26 6.23 0.67
CA TRP A 601 21.73 4.85 0.52
C TRP A 601 22.77 4.42 1.54
N GLN A 602 24.05 4.76 1.34
CA GLN A 602 25.12 4.41 2.27
C GLN A 602 26.03 5.61 2.43
N GLY A 603 26.52 5.82 3.64
CA GLY A 603 27.42 6.92 3.94
C GLY A 603 26.89 7.73 5.11
N ASN A 604 27.62 8.77 5.48
CA ASN A 604 27.17 9.69 6.51
C ASN A 604 26.72 10.96 5.80
N ASP A 605 25.43 11.07 5.61
CA ASP A 605 24.80 12.00 4.71
C ASP A 605 24.27 13.24 5.46
N TRP A 606 24.09 14.32 4.70
CA TRP A 606 23.47 15.54 5.20
C TRP A 606 22.42 16.01 4.20
N PHE A 607 21.16 16.00 4.60
CA PHE A 607 20.04 16.40 3.75
C PHE A 607 19.18 17.49 4.40
N ASP A 608 18.61 18.33 3.54
CA ASP A 608 17.74 19.47 3.87
C ASP A 608 16.63 19.49 2.80
N GLY A 609 15.42 19.07 3.20
CA GLY A 609 14.23 19.00 2.32
C GLY A 609 13.77 20.37 1.87
N GLY A 610 13.69 21.32 2.80
CA GLY A 610 13.39 22.71 2.45
C GLY A 610 11.93 23.03 2.70
N GLU A 611 11.14 23.29 1.66
CA GLU A 611 9.72 23.65 1.81
C GLU A 611 8.84 22.80 0.89
N GLY A 612 7.77 22.24 1.44
CA GLY A 612 6.89 21.30 0.75
C GLY A 612 6.82 19.99 1.52
N ASN A 613 6.05 19.01 1.05
CA ASN A 613 5.89 17.76 1.77
C ASN A 613 6.96 16.77 1.32
N ASP A 614 8.08 16.74 2.02
CA ASP A 614 9.29 16.05 1.61
C ASP A 614 9.39 14.64 2.19
N THR A 615 10.11 13.76 1.50
CA THR A 615 10.50 12.45 2.02
C THR A 615 12.01 12.31 2.00
N LEU A 616 12.62 12.18 3.17
CA LEU A 616 14.06 12.00 3.34
C LEU A 616 14.33 10.60 3.86
N ASN A 617 15.19 9.85 3.19
CA ASN A 617 15.68 8.56 3.62
C ASN A 617 17.21 8.61 3.70
N GLY A 618 17.77 8.54 4.91
CA GLY A 618 19.22 8.56 5.15
C GLY A 618 19.89 7.33 4.58
N GLY A 619 19.45 6.15 5.03
CA GLY A 619 20.00 4.87 4.62
C GLY A 619 20.98 4.33 5.65
N ASP A 620 22.04 3.66 5.23
CA ASP A 620 23.06 3.12 6.13
C ASP A 620 24.10 4.20 6.49
N GLY A 621 24.35 4.46 7.77
CA GLY A 621 25.43 5.32 8.26
C GLY A 621 24.93 6.32 9.30
N ASP A 622 25.81 7.20 9.82
CA ASP A 622 25.36 8.23 10.77
C ASP A 622 24.99 9.51 10.00
N ASP A 623 23.69 9.75 9.85
CA ASP A 623 23.08 10.75 8.99
C ASP A 623 22.58 11.98 9.77
N ILE A 624 22.48 13.11 9.06
CA ILE A 624 21.87 14.34 9.57
C ILE A 624 20.79 14.78 8.59
N LEU A 625 19.53 14.67 9.02
CA LEU A 625 18.37 14.91 8.18
C LEU A 625 17.56 16.10 8.70
N LEU A 626 17.28 17.05 7.83
CA LEU A 626 16.45 18.22 8.12
C LEU A 626 15.22 18.17 7.21
N GLY A 627 14.02 17.98 7.78
CA GLY A 627 12.75 17.96 7.05
C GLY A 627 12.50 19.32 6.40
N GLY A 628 12.18 20.31 7.22
CA GLY A 628 12.03 21.68 6.75
C GLY A 628 10.68 22.24 7.17
N ASN A 629 9.91 22.74 6.21
CA ASN A 629 8.52 23.14 6.44
C ASN A 629 7.62 22.32 5.51
N GLY A 630 6.62 21.65 6.06
CA GLY A 630 5.66 20.86 5.29
C GLY A 630 5.03 19.80 6.17
N ASP A 631 4.33 18.84 5.55
CA ASP A 631 4.11 17.54 6.18
C ASP A 631 5.21 16.60 5.68
N ASP A 632 6.29 16.45 6.44
CA ASP A 632 7.50 15.74 6.05
C ASP A 632 7.56 14.31 6.61
N VAL A 633 8.13 13.39 5.83
CA VAL A 633 8.43 12.02 6.25
C VAL A 633 9.94 11.82 6.25
N VAL A 634 10.54 11.72 7.44
CA VAL A 634 11.98 11.50 7.59
C VAL A 634 12.24 10.12 8.16
N LYS A 635 13.01 9.31 7.42
CA LYS A 635 13.43 7.96 7.79
C LYS A 635 14.96 7.94 7.86
N ALA A 636 15.53 7.83 9.05
CA ALA A 636 16.98 7.92 9.20
C ALA A 636 17.67 6.64 8.70
N GLY A 637 17.23 5.49 9.20
CA GLY A 637 17.71 4.18 8.76
C GLY A 637 18.64 3.53 9.78
N PRO A 638 19.51 2.60 9.37
CA PRO A 638 20.52 2.05 10.27
C PRO A 638 21.68 3.01 10.50
N GLY A 639 21.91 3.44 11.74
CA GLY A 639 22.82 4.55 12.00
C GLY A 639 22.79 5.06 13.43
N ASN A 640 23.64 6.02 13.79
CA ASN A 640 23.33 6.89 14.94
C ASN A 640 22.98 8.25 14.36
N ASP A 641 21.70 8.46 14.12
CA ASP A 641 21.23 9.54 13.27
C ASP A 641 20.78 10.77 14.05
N ALA A 642 20.75 11.90 13.37
CA ALA A 642 20.22 13.15 13.91
C ALA A 642 19.18 13.74 12.98
N VAL A 643 17.92 13.73 13.42
CA VAL A 643 16.77 14.21 12.65
C VAL A 643 16.23 15.49 13.27
N ASN A 644 16.00 16.50 12.43
CA ASN A 644 15.28 17.71 12.80
C ASN A 644 14.13 17.93 11.83
N MET A 645 12.89 17.92 12.31
CA MET A 645 11.74 18.09 11.41
C MET A 645 11.56 19.54 10.96
N GLY A 646 12.08 20.50 11.73
CA GLY A 646 12.11 21.92 11.35
C GLY A 646 10.98 22.74 11.97
N PRO A 647 10.82 24.01 11.57
CA PRO A 647 9.81 24.90 12.13
C PRO A 647 8.54 24.92 11.26
N GLY A 648 7.67 23.92 11.36
CA GLY A 648 6.56 23.77 10.41
C GLY A 648 5.14 24.07 10.93
N PHE A 649 4.20 23.96 9.98
CA PHE A 649 2.76 23.89 10.19
C PHE A 649 2.31 22.60 9.48
N GLY A 650 2.58 21.45 10.07
CA GLY A 650 2.32 20.16 9.45
C GLY A 650 2.01 19.07 10.46
N ALA A 651 1.78 17.87 9.93
CA ALA A 651 1.80 16.61 10.67
C ALA A 651 2.97 15.79 10.10
N ASP A 652 4.11 15.89 10.76
CA ASP A 652 5.36 15.27 10.37
C ASP A 652 5.47 13.84 10.91
N LEU A 653 6.25 13.01 10.23
CA LEU A 653 6.58 11.65 10.65
C LEU A 653 8.10 11.47 10.73
N ALA A 654 8.61 11.23 11.94
CA ALA A 654 10.03 11.01 12.21
C ALA A 654 10.27 9.55 12.62
N ILE A 655 11.06 8.84 11.82
CA ILE A 655 11.45 7.44 12.07
C ILE A 655 12.99 7.40 12.19
N GLY A 656 13.50 7.06 13.38
CA GLY A 656 14.92 6.86 13.64
C GLY A 656 15.44 5.65 12.88
N GLY A 657 15.06 4.45 13.32
CA GLY A 657 15.48 3.21 12.70
C GLY A 657 16.31 2.39 13.65
N GLU A 658 17.38 1.76 13.17
CA GLU A 658 18.25 0.96 14.04
C GLU A 658 19.43 1.82 14.52
N GLY A 659 19.60 1.97 15.83
CA GLY A 659 20.86 2.45 16.41
C GLY A 659 20.71 3.35 17.62
N LYS A 660 21.18 4.60 17.57
CA LYS A 660 21.06 5.55 18.69
C LYS A 660 20.77 6.91 18.14
N ASP A 661 19.49 7.18 17.99
CA ASP A 661 19.02 8.29 17.19
C ASP A 661 18.66 9.48 18.05
N PHE A 662 18.81 10.67 17.47
CA PHE A 662 18.44 11.92 18.09
C PHE A 662 17.37 12.59 17.23
N LEU A 663 16.11 12.55 17.68
CA LEU A 663 14.96 13.08 16.95
C LEU A 663 14.46 14.36 17.63
N VAL A 664 14.26 15.43 16.85
CA VAL A 664 13.71 16.70 17.36
C VAL A 664 12.75 17.36 16.37
N GLY A 665 11.52 17.61 16.80
CA GLY A 665 10.47 18.23 15.96
C GLY A 665 10.35 19.74 16.08
N GLY A 666 10.90 20.34 17.13
CA GLY A 666 10.78 21.78 17.31
C GLY A 666 9.36 22.23 17.67
N ASP A 667 8.73 23.08 16.85
CA ASP A 667 7.41 23.66 17.15
C ASP A 667 6.25 22.97 16.38
N ASP A 668 6.53 21.88 15.64
CA ASP A 668 5.55 21.20 14.78
C ASP A 668 4.80 20.05 15.46
N GLY A 669 3.68 19.60 14.88
CA GLY A 669 3.06 18.32 15.24
C GLY A 669 3.83 17.19 14.58
N VAL A 670 4.47 16.34 15.38
CA VAL A 670 5.29 15.23 14.88
C VAL A 670 4.86 13.93 15.56
N GLU A 671 4.75 12.87 14.77
CA GLU A 671 4.71 11.49 15.24
C GLU A 671 6.12 10.89 15.19
N TYR A 672 6.60 10.37 16.32
CA TYR A 672 7.97 9.84 16.45
C TYR A 672 7.97 8.33 16.67
N PHE A 673 8.86 7.68 15.95
CA PHE A 673 9.26 6.29 16.17
C PHE A 673 10.78 6.24 16.29
N GLY A 674 11.31 5.97 17.49
CA GLY A 674 12.74 5.77 17.72
C GLY A 674 13.22 4.52 16.98
N GLY A 675 12.61 3.39 17.32
CA GLY A 675 12.93 2.10 16.70
C GLY A 675 13.82 1.25 17.62
N PRO A 676 14.58 0.29 17.09
CA PRO A 676 15.53 -0.46 17.90
C PRO A 676 16.77 0.36 18.23
N GLY A 677 17.02 0.66 19.49
CA GLY A 677 18.13 1.52 19.86
C GLY A 677 18.05 2.07 21.27
N ASP A 678 19.07 2.85 21.66
CA ASP A 678 18.91 3.74 22.82
C ASP A 678 18.76 5.15 22.23
N ASP A 679 17.53 5.61 22.10
CA ASP A 679 17.17 6.80 21.34
C ASP A 679 16.89 8.00 22.25
N MET A 680 16.97 9.19 21.66
CA MET A 680 16.63 10.44 22.34
C MET A 680 15.66 11.24 21.49
N VAL A 681 14.41 11.28 21.93
CA VAL A 681 13.34 12.06 21.31
C VAL A 681 13.06 13.30 22.14
N ILE A 682 13.14 14.48 21.52
CA ILE A 682 12.80 15.74 22.14
C ILE A 682 11.79 16.47 21.27
N ASP A 683 10.54 16.51 21.72
CA ASP A 683 9.54 17.41 21.17
C ASP A 683 9.53 18.77 21.87
N GLY A 684 9.15 19.80 21.12
CA GLY A 684 9.02 21.16 21.64
C GLY A 684 7.60 21.73 21.55
N ALA A 685 6.63 20.97 21.05
CA ALA A 685 5.34 21.48 20.59
C ALA A 685 4.17 21.02 21.44
N MET A 686 3.09 21.82 21.45
CA MET A 686 1.81 21.45 22.08
C MET A 686 0.99 20.45 21.25
N ARG A 687 1.61 19.79 20.26
CA ARG A 687 0.93 19.08 19.18
C ARG A 687 1.54 17.74 18.82
N SER A 688 2.55 17.26 19.53
CA SER A 688 3.01 15.89 19.40
C SER A 688 1.84 14.91 19.42
N GLU A 689 1.73 14.10 18.36
CA GLU A 689 0.70 13.08 18.25
C GLU A 689 1.04 11.86 19.09
N GLN A 690 2.19 11.22 18.84
CA GLN A 690 2.63 10.03 19.57
C GLN A 690 4.16 9.99 19.56
N ILE A 691 4.76 9.70 20.72
CA ILE A 691 6.18 9.35 20.82
C ILE A 691 6.28 7.89 21.22
N ALA A 692 6.85 7.06 20.35
CA ALA A 692 7.22 5.69 20.67
C ALA A 692 8.75 5.57 20.66
N GLY A 693 9.34 5.20 21.80
CA GLY A 693 10.77 4.91 21.93
C GLY A 693 11.13 3.67 21.11
N GLY A 694 10.52 2.54 21.44
CA GLY A 694 10.61 1.32 20.65
C GLY A 694 11.22 0.20 21.46
N SER A 695 12.49 -0.13 21.25
CA SER A 695 13.15 -1.15 22.09
C SER A 695 14.56 -0.70 22.44
N GLY A 696 14.92 -0.79 23.71
CA GLY A 696 16.19 -0.31 24.25
C GLY A 696 15.95 0.84 25.21
N ASP A 697 17.01 1.45 25.76
CA ASP A 697 16.86 2.42 26.85
C ASP A 697 16.69 3.84 26.28
N ASP A 698 15.47 4.36 26.27
CA ASP A 698 15.12 5.60 25.57
C ASP A 698 15.01 6.82 26.48
N TRP A 699 15.29 8.00 25.91
CA TRP A 699 15.01 9.29 26.53
C TRP A 699 13.95 10.03 25.72
N LEU A 700 12.76 10.15 26.29
CA LEU A 700 11.62 10.79 25.67
C LEU A 700 11.28 12.09 26.43
N ASP A 701 11.20 13.22 25.74
CA ASP A 701 10.80 14.52 26.28
C ASP A 701 9.77 15.18 25.36
N ASP A 702 8.52 15.35 25.80
CA ASP A 702 7.39 15.78 24.93
C ASP A 702 7.06 17.28 25.01
N GLY A 703 7.90 18.08 25.68
CA GLY A 703 7.72 19.52 25.74
C GLY A 703 6.41 19.99 26.45
N ASP A 704 6.00 21.24 26.23
CA ASP A 704 4.81 21.82 26.88
C ASP A 704 3.54 21.45 26.07
N GLY A 705 2.46 20.90 26.65
CA GLY A 705 1.27 20.61 25.83
C GLY A 705 0.13 19.75 26.37
N HIS A 706 -0.80 19.40 25.49
CA HIS A 706 -1.66 18.23 25.67
C HIS A 706 -1.12 17.18 24.72
N ASP A 707 -0.55 16.13 25.26
CA ASP A 707 0.13 15.11 24.48
C ASP A 707 -0.79 13.94 24.08
N GLY A 708 -0.51 13.35 22.92
CA GLY A 708 -1.17 12.11 22.51
C GLY A 708 -0.51 10.85 23.10
N GLY A 709 0.64 10.97 23.76
CA GLY A 709 1.22 10.00 24.68
C GLY A 709 2.64 9.56 24.35
N MET A 710 3.40 9.32 25.42
CA MET A 710 4.78 8.82 25.38
C MET A 710 4.78 7.34 25.76
N PHE A 711 5.28 6.52 24.87
CA PHE A 711 5.44 5.08 25.04
C PHE A 711 6.94 4.79 25.08
N GLY A 712 7.41 4.22 26.19
CA GLY A 712 8.77 3.72 26.33
C GLY A 712 9.05 2.64 25.29
N ASP A 713 8.27 1.56 25.34
CA ASP A 713 8.42 0.42 24.44
C ASP A 713 7.43 0.39 23.22
N GLU A 714 6.85 -0.79 22.93
CA GLU A 714 6.13 -1.15 21.70
C GLU A 714 4.76 -0.47 21.51
N GLY A 715 4.33 0.37 22.46
CA GLY A 715 3.21 1.30 22.32
C GLY A 715 1.83 0.63 22.22
N ASN A 716 1.51 -0.24 23.17
CA ASN A 716 0.21 -0.89 23.31
C ASN A 716 -0.87 0.07 23.86
N VAL A 717 -1.54 0.78 22.94
CA VAL A 717 -2.59 1.78 23.22
C VAL A 717 -3.85 1.27 23.93
N PHE A 718 -4.11 -0.04 24.00
CA PHE A 718 -5.34 -0.59 24.61
C PHE A 718 -5.16 -1.27 25.97
N ASP A 719 -3.97 -1.23 26.57
CA ASP A 719 -3.77 -1.68 27.96
C ASP A 719 -4.30 -3.10 28.21
N LEU A 720 -4.22 -3.96 27.20
CA LEU A 720 -4.43 -5.39 27.37
C LEU A 720 -3.09 -5.97 27.80
N LEU A 721 -2.97 -6.33 29.09
CA LEU A 721 -1.82 -7.02 29.68
C LEU A 721 -1.28 -8.24 28.89
N GLY A 722 -2.00 -8.72 27.87
CA GLY A 722 -1.49 -9.67 26.89
C GLY A 722 -0.96 -8.94 25.67
N GLY A 723 0.30 -8.49 25.73
CA GLY A 723 0.96 -7.81 24.62
C GLY A 723 2.27 -7.12 25.01
N LEU A 724 2.39 -6.68 26.26
CA LEU A 724 3.58 -5.98 26.76
C LEU A 724 4.78 -6.94 26.89
N ASP A 725 5.97 -6.47 26.50
CA ASP A 725 7.22 -7.15 26.82
C ASP A 725 7.53 -6.93 28.30
N VAL A 726 7.86 -8.00 29.02
CA VAL A 726 8.21 -7.93 30.45
C VAL A 726 9.69 -7.55 30.62
N ALA A 727 10.50 -7.67 29.56
CA ALA A 727 11.90 -7.27 29.59
C ALA A 727 12.04 -5.76 29.40
N GLY A 728 11.42 -5.19 28.36
CA GLY A 728 11.38 -3.75 28.04
C GLY A 728 12.72 -3.01 28.04
N GLY A 729 12.69 -1.73 27.68
CA GLY A 729 13.74 -0.74 27.87
C GLY A 729 13.70 -0.10 29.26
N ASP A 730 14.84 0.35 29.80
CA ASP A 730 14.81 1.19 31.02
C ASP A 730 14.68 2.68 30.61
N ASP A 731 13.46 3.22 30.57
CA ASP A 731 13.20 4.50 29.89
C ASP A 731 13.18 5.73 30.81
N VAL A 732 13.48 6.89 30.22
CA VAL A 732 13.34 8.20 30.85
C VAL A 732 12.33 9.03 30.08
N MET A 733 11.16 9.22 30.67
CA MET A 733 10.07 9.99 30.06
C MET A 733 9.82 11.30 30.82
N GLY A 734 9.78 12.43 30.12
CA GLY A 734 9.37 13.71 30.69
C GLY A 734 8.34 14.45 29.84
N GLY A 735 7.19 14.78 30.41
CA GLY A 735 6.32 15.82 29.87
C GLY A 735 6.74 17.18 30.42
N GLY A 736 6.72 18.25 29.62
CA GLY A 736 6.75 19.63 30.11
C GLY A 736 5.40 20.04 30.71
N PRO A 737 5.20 21.31 31.12
CA PRO A 737 3.90 21.79 31.59
C PRO A 737 2.70 21.41 30.70
N GLY A 738 1.79 20.59 31.21
CA GLY A 738 0.78 20.02 30.33
C GLY A 738 -0.25 19.06 30.93
N GLN A 739 -1.00 18.45 30.04
CA GLN A 739 -1.62 17.16 30.34
C GLN A 739 -0.77 16.11 29.67
N ASP A 740 -0.08 15.33 30.48
CA ASP A 740 0.97 14.44 30.00
C ASP A 740 0.63 12.96 30.23
N ASN A 741 0.93 12.06 29.29
CA ASN A 741 0.59 10.64 29.35
C ASN A 741 1.84 9.78 29.14
N HIS A 742 2.30 9.15 30.21
CA HIS A 742 3.51 8.33 30.22
C HIS A 742 3.13 6.84 30.35
N PHE A 743 3.59 6.03 29.41
CA PHE A 743 3.42 4.59 29.35
C PHE A 743 4.81 3.94 29.29
N GLY A 744 5.23 3.37 30.42
CA GLY A 744 6.51 2.67 30.57
C GLY A 744 6.52 1.31 29.89
N GLU A 745 5.47 0.52 30.14
CA GLU A 745 5.31 -0.84 29.61
C GLU A 745 6.22 -1.86 30.29
N GLY A 746 7.43 -2.08 29.80
CA GLY A 746 8.39 -3.00 30.40
C GLY A 746 9.67 -2.28 30.84
N GLY A 747 10.37 -2.84 31.82
CA GLY A 747 11.65 -2.29 32.27
C GLY A 747 11.54 -1.39 33.50
N ASP A 748 12.67 -0.85 33.97
CA ASP A 748 12.71 0.01 35.16
C ASP A 748 12.63 1.50 34.75
N ASP A 749 11.44 2.08 34.70
CA ASP A 749 11.24 3.42 34.13
C ASP A 749 11.41 4.59 35.10
N ILE A 750 11.79 5.74 34.55
CA ILE A 750 11.84 7.03 35.25
C ILE A 750 10.96 8.06 34.55
N ALA A 751 9.87 8.44 35.21
CA ALA A 751 8.99 9.50 34.73
C ALA A 751 9.21 10.84 35.46
N LEU A 752 9.54 11.87 34.70
CA LEU A 752 9.80 13.24 35.15
C LEU A 752 8.49 14.04 35.12
N MET A 753 8.04 14.48 36.28
CA MET A 753 6.76 15.17 36.41
C MET A 753 6.89 16.69 36.24
N SER A 754 5.89 17.27 35.60
CA SER A 754 5.79 18.71 35.28
C SER A 754 4.47 19.33 35.69
N GLU A 755 4.31 20.64 35.44
CA GLU A 755 3.11 21.43 35.74
C GLU A 755 1.87 20.98 34.98
N GLY A 756 0.95 20.24 35.62
CA GLY A 756 -0.40 20.04 35.10
C GLY A 756 -1.02 18.71 35.50
N ALA A 757 -1.74 18.03 34.60
CA ALA A 757 -2.41 16.74 34.89
C ALA A 757 -1.71 15.60 34.17
N ASN A 758 -0.90 14.84 34.90
CA ASN A 758 -0.11 13.77 34.32
C ASN A 758 -0.74 12.39 34.58
N LYS A 759 -0.63 11.45 33.66
CA LYS A 759 -0.92 10.03 33.85
C LYS A 759 0.37 9.24 33.73
N TYR A 760 0.64 8.38 34.71
CA TYR A 760 1.77 7.46 34.70
C TYR A 760 1.27 6.04 34.81
N PHE A 761 1.66 5.24 33.82
CA PHE A 761 1.43 3.81 33.73
C PHE A 761 2.80 3.15 33.61
N GLY A 762 3.34 2.59 34.69
CA GLY A 762 4.66 1.94 34.66
C GLY A 762 4.56 0.50 34.13
N ASP A 763 3.56 -0.23 34.63
CA ASP A 763 3.24 -1.61 34.23
C ASP A 763 4.25 -2.66 34.72
N PHE A 764 5.24 -3.10 33.93
CA PHE A 764 6.18 -4.16 34.33
C PHE A 764 7.58 -3.63 34.66
N GLY A 765 8.01 -3.79 35.91
CA GLY A 765 9.38 -3.51 36.31
C GLY A 765 9.40 -2.75 37.63
N PHE A 766 10.40 -1.89 37.84
CA PHE A 766 10.42 -0.96 38.96
C PHE A 766 10.33 0.48 38.47
N ASP A 767 9.14 1.07 38.61
CA ASP A 767 8.87 2.38 38.01
C ASP A 767 8.95 3.52 39.02
N TRP A 768 9.61 4.61 38.63
CA TRP A 768 9.92 5.73 39.50
C TRP A 768 9.43 7.07 38.94
N ILE A 769 8.61 7.78 39.72
CA ILE A 769 8.22 9.17 39.40
C ILE A 769 9.04 10.21 40.20
N THR A 770 9.34 11.36 39.59
CA THR A 770 10.00 12.47 40.29
C THR A 770 9.52 13.86 39.89
N GLN A 771 9.21 14.73 40.86
CA GLN A 771 8.73 16.11 40.61
C GLN A 771 9.83 17.13 40.30
N ARG A 772 10.84 16.71 39.55
CA ARG A 772 11.99 17.55 39.23
C ARG A 772 11.55 18.86 38.57
N SER A 773 11.96 19.99 39.16
CA SER A 773 11.65 21.35 38.68
C SER A 773 10.22 21.87 38.94
N TRP A 774 9.39 21.14 39.70
CA TRP A 774 8.06 21.60 40.07
C TRP A 774 8.11 22.77 41.09
N PRO A 775 7.44 23.92 40.85
CA PRO A 775 7.65 25.15 41.63
C PRO A 775 6.82 25.25 42.93
N ALA A 776 6.04 24.23 43.30
CA ALA A 776 5.19 24.23 44.49
C ALA A 776 5.39 22.97 45.36
N PRO A 777 4.97 22.92 46.64
CA PRO A 777 5.03 21.67 47.39
C PRO A 777 4.16 20.58 46.74
N ALA A 778 4.74 19.41 46.52
CA ALA A 778 4.08 18.24 45.94
C ALA A 778 3.19 17.50 46.95
N ASP A 779 2.08 16.93 46.50
CA ASP A 779 1.34 15.88 47.22
C ASP A 779 1.16 14.68 46.28
N ILE A 780 2.01 13.67 46.45
CA ILE A 780 2.02 12.44 45.66
C ILE A 780 1.28 11.35 46.45
N GLU A 781 0.24 10.77 45.86
CA GLU A 781 -0.59 9.74 46.45
C GLU A 781 -0.81 8.58 45.48
N LEU A 782 0.01 7.53 45.59
CA LEU A 782 0.01 6.37 44.67
C LEU A 782 -1.22 5.45 44.84
N GLU A 783 -1.97 5.55 45.95
CA GLU A 783 -3.17 4.73 46.21
C GLU A 783 -4.44 5.19 45.43
N LEU A 784 -4.40 6.34 44.75
CA LEU A 784 -5.58 6.99 44.20
C LEU A 784 -5.97 6.45 42.80
N LEU A 785 -6.62 5.28 42.77
CA LEU A 785 -7.01 4.59 41.53
C LEU A 785 -8.24 5.16 40.78
N ALA A 786 -9.04 6.06 41.38
CA ALA A 786 -10.18 6.73 40.72
C ALA A 786 -10.82 7.82 41.61
N ILE A 787 -11.49 8.79 40.98
CA ILE A 787 -12.27 9.84 41.65
C ILE A 787 -13.41 9.24 42.47
N ALA A 788 -13.28 9.23 43.80
CA ALA A 788 -14.38 8.94 44.72
C ALA A 788 -14.91 10.22 45.42
N GLY A 789 -15.93 10.86 44.82
CA GLY A 789 -16.88 11.77 45.49
C GLY A 789 -16.80 13.28 45.15
N PRO A 790 -17.93 14.04 45.16
CA PRO A 790 -17.94 15.50 44.93
C PRO A 790 -18.07 16.34 46.23
N PRO A 791 -17.77 17.66 46.21
CA PRO A 791 -17.13 18.44 45.15
C PRO A 791 -15.67 18.76 45.49
N LEU A 792 -14.76 18.45 44.57
CA LEU A 792 -13.38 18.91 44.63
C LEU A 792 -13.31 20.39 44.18
N PRO A 793 -12.45 21.22 44.78
CA PRO A 793 -12.19 22.56 44.26
C PRO A 793 -11.68 22.47 42.82
N PHE A 794 -12.21 23.30 41.94
CA PHE A 794 -12.02 23.30 40.47
C PHE A 794 -10.56 23.53 40.00
N ASN A 795 -9.59 23.61 40.92
CA ASN A 795 -8.22 24.06 40.68
C ASN A 795 -7.14 22.99 40.92
N ASP A 796 -7.51 21.78 41.34
CA ASP A 796 -6.56 20.67 41.49
C ASP A 796 -6.70 19.73 40.27
N LEU A 797 -5.98 20.03 39.20
CA LEU A 797 -5.60 19.02 38.21
C LEU A 797 -4.71 18.01 38.96
N ARG A 798 -5.19 16.78 39.17
CA ARG A 798 -4.47 15.74 39.92
C ARG A 798 -3.89 14.72 38.95
N ASN A 799 -2.65 14.31 39.23
CA ASN A 799 -1.97 13.23 38.53
C ASN A 799 -2.58 11.86 38.84
N PHE A 800 -2.44 10.93 37.91
CA PHE A 800 -2.88 9.54 38.00
C PHE A 800 -1.68 8.59 37.98
N TYR A 801 -1.74 7.55 38.81
CA TYR A 801 -0.67 6.56 38.95
C TYR A 801 -1.25 5.15 38.88
N ARG A 802 -0.70 4.31 38.02
CA ARG A 802 -0.95 2.86 37.96
C ARG A 802 0.39 2.15 37.84
N MET A 803 0.56 1.10 38.65
CA MET A 803 1.78 0.26 38.63
C MET A 803 3.03 1.15 38.67
N VAL A 804 3.15 1.92 39.76
CA VAL A 804 4.31 2.78 40.03
C VAL A 804 4.79 2.43 41.43
N ASP A 805 6.06 2.05 41.56
CA ASP A 805 6.64 1.55 42.81
C ASP A 805 7.34 2.63 43.63
N GLY A 806 7.92 3.61 42.94
CA GLY A 806 8.80 4.62 43.51
C GLY A 806 8.32 6.05 43.28
N ALA A 807 8.54 6.91 44.27
CA ALA A 807 8.29 8.34 44.09
C ALA A 807 9.26 9.22 44.89
N SER A 808 9.72 10.31 44.27
CA SER A 808 10.42 11.41 44.94
C SER A 808 9.78 12.77 44.67
N GLY A 809 9.79 13.61 45.71
CA GLY A 809 9.57 15.05 45.58
C GLY A 809 10.83 15.75 45.05
N TRP A 810 10.86 17.08 45.17
CA TRP A 810 11.96 17.92 44.72
C TRP A 810 12.62 18.67 45.89
N ASP A 811 12.66 20.00 45.86
CA ASP A 811 13.38 20.84 46.81
C ASP A 811 12.46 21.61 47.79
N LEU A 812 11.18 21.22 47.87
CA LEU A 812 10.15 21.84 48.71
C LEU A 812 9.63 20.88 49.81
N ASN A 813 8.63 21.34 50.57
CA ASN A 813 8.04 20.55 51.67
C ASN A 813 7.01 19.55 51.12
N ASP A 814 7.49 18.54 50.42
CA ASP A 814 6.67 17.59 49.67
C ASP A 814 6.07 16.51 50.58
N HIS A 815 4.87 16.05 50.20
CA HIS A 815 4.18 14.94 50.85
C HIS A 815 4.10 13.76 49.88
N ILE A 816 4.59 12.59 50.32
CA ILE A 816 4.61 11.37 49.51
C ILE A 816 3.94 10.26 50.30
N ARG A 817 2.94 9.64 49.68
CA ARG A 817 2.17 8.51 50.22
C ARG A 817 2.18 7.38 49.20
N GLY A 818 2.85 6.29 49.55
CA GLY A 818 2.87 5.07 48.75
C GLY A 818 1.70 4.15 49.08
N ASP A 819 1.62 3.07 48.30
CA ASP A 819 0.67 1.98 48.51
C ASP A 819 1.21 0.93 49.50
N HIS A 820 0.32 0.18 50.12
CA HIS A 820 0.62 -0.97 50.99
C HIS A 820 0.35 -2.33 50.30
N ARG A 821 -0.05 -2.33 49.03
CA ARG A 821 -0.07 -3.50 48.14
C ARG A 821 1.36 -4.06 48.04
N VAL A 822 1.50 -5.37 48.23
CA VAL A 822 2.79 -6.09 48.36
C VAL A 822 2.90 -7.27 47.38
N ASP A 823 1.89 -7.46 46.53
CA ASP A 823 1.91 -8.45 45.44
C ASP A 823 1.66 -7.70 44.15
N ASP A 824 2.68 -7.65 43.31
CA ASP A 824 2.55 -7.39 41.89
C ASP A 824 2.49 -8.74 41.16
N SER A 825 1.42 -9.50 41.47
CA SER A 825 1.22 -10.84 40.92
C SER A 825 -0.07 -10.87 40.12
N ALA A 826 0.02 -10.58 38.83
CA ALA A 826 -0.87 -11.11 37.81
C ALA A 826 -0.15 -11.12 36.46
#